data_AF-A0A938FQH9-F1
#
_entry.id   AF-A0A938FQH9-F1
#
_cell.length_a   1.000
_cell.length_b   1.000
_cell.length_c   1.000
_cell.angle_alpha   90.00
_cell.angle_beta   90.00
_cell.angle_gamma   90.00
#
_symmetry.space_group_name_H-M   'P 1'
#
loop_
_entity.id
_entity.type
_entity.pdbx_description
1 polymer ?
#
loop_
_entity_poly.entity_id
_entity_poly.type
_entity_poly.pdbx_seq_one_letter_code
_entity_poly.pdbx_strand_id
1 'polypeptide(L)'
;MLESSAKEILKKNWGISSEILALTGERDLNYQVRSEPKRILKIYPNALAGEMAFLKLQDRALASLQALHRTPVPIATKSGETTIPVETGAARLLSWLDGQMWAESDSREFAELGRCVALVDQHLARLELTETDVKLLNRDLIWNMMQAEKILNRLDLVADERLRISVAREITEFKEKVLSKLKEMKSQLIHNDANDWNIVCGEKIQLIDFGDIILAPRIVGLAVTASYLALDSEDPTFEIAKLVRGYHSISPLTLDEIELLLPLTRVRIAMSIANAALQISENPGNAYLGISQSKTPGALARLASVDKNYALFRFRNALGLEANPRAKTIRSYLNRKVDIQDVVAPPLNKAKKVWIDWSIDNPKLPRSSAEIAAVLKESGAALGIGKYCENRWVYESVDFDSSDPNARTFHLGVDLWMEVEAPVYAPLDGIVELFNDNAKYLDYGPVVILRHTCDDGTPFWTLYGHLSKQSLENWQIGKEFKAGELIGWMGDESENVGWPPHVHFQLLTDLCGMGIDVYGVAPREEVSLWRGISLNPNLILRVPEGVDAHSRISGRTIKEERLVAIGRNLSLNFKEPLHIVAGEGAYLIDESGNRYLDLVNNVAHVGHGHPRLVAAAAKQMATLNTNTRYLHQSIIEYARSLISTLPDPLSVLYFVNSGSEANDLAIRLAKAHTKRNGFLALDHAYHGHTDSVVEISPYKFFGKGGAGKARNVNVARLPDLFRGDFRGAGATEKYLQDAVNQLDTLTEPIAAFFSESIVSTAGQIVLPPGYLTSVFKEVRSRGGICVSDEVQIGLGRVGEQFWGFQLQGVVPDIVTMGKPLGNGHPLAAVATTAEIASSFNNGMEYFNTFGGNPVSSVIGQTVFDIVMDESLQLNALQTGQYLMNSMRELGKSHSMIADVRGRGLFIGVEMMRDEKTPATAEVAELMEFALSKGVLLSCDGPDNNVLKIKPPLIINNAQVDLLTNVISDWLSQ
;
A
#
# COMPACT_ATOMS: atom_id res chain seq x y z
N MET A 1 -21.80 -3.25 46.21
CA MET A 1 -21.70 -1.79 46.48
C MET A 1 -22.88 -1.12 45.78
N LEU A 2 -23.57 -0.17 46.42
CA LEU A 2 -24.76 0.51 45.85
C LEU A 2 -24.31 1.70 44.96
N GLU A 3 -25.04 1.99 43.88
CA GLU A 3 -24.78 3.13 42.96
C GLU A 3 -24.57 4.47 43.69
N SER A 4 -25.27 4.66 44.82
CA SER A 4 -25.13 5.82 45.69
C SER A 4 -23.68 6.06 46.16
N SER A 5 -22.96 4.98 46.49
CA SER A 5 -21.56 5.04 46.95
C SER A 5 -20.61 5.39 45.81
N ALA A 6 -20.86 4.88 44.59
CA ALA A 6 -20.07 5.23 43.41
C ALA A 6 -20.22 6.71 43.02
N LYS A 7 -21.44 7.27 43.10
CA LYS A 7 -21.67 8.72 42.90
C LYS A 7 -20.92 9.57 43.92
N GLU A 8 -20.85 9.13 45.18
CA GLU A 8 -20.11 9.84 46.23
C GLU A 8 -18.60 9.82 45.99
N ILE A 9 -18.03 8.66 45.63
CA ILE A 9 -16.61 8.52 45.26
C ILE A 9 -16.27 9.48 44.12
N LEU A 10 -17.11 9.55 43.09
CA LEU A 10 -16.91 10.43 41.93
C LEU A 10 -16.91 11.92 42.33
N LYS A 11 -17.92 12.34 43.10
CA LYS A 11 -18.06 13.73 43.55
C LYS A 11 -16.92 14.16 44.46
N LYS A 12 -16.54 13.31 45.43
CA LYS A 12 -15.50 13.60 46.41
C LYS A 12 -14.14 13.80 45.75
N ASN A 13 -13.75 12.90 44.86
CA ASN A 13 -12.37 12.82 44.38
C ASN A 13 -12.13 13.54 43.04
N TRP A 14 -13.14 13.56 42.15
CA TRP A 14 -13.04 14.23 40.84
C TRP A 14 -13.94 15.47 40.72
N GLY A 15 -14.80 15.74 41.71
CA GLY A 15 -15.68 16.92 41.67
C GLY A 15 -16.84 16.80 40.69
N ILE A 16 -17.09 15.62 40.13
CA ILE A 16 -18.13 15.40 39.12
C ILE A 16 -19.40 14.93 39.82
N SER A 17 -20.50 15.67 39.63
CA SER A 17 -21.84 15.28 40.06
C SER A 17 -22.66 14.98 38.81
N SER A 18 -22.80 13.70 38.46
CA SER A 18 -23.47 13.25 37.24
C SER A 18 -24.19 11.92 37.50
N GLU A 19 -25.16 11.60 36.64
CA GLU A 19 -25.79 10.30 36.62
C GLU A 19 -24.80 9.23 36.15
N ILE A 20 -24.91 8.04 36.73
CA ILE A 20 -24.09 6.90 36.39
C ILE A 20 -24.96 5.73 35.94
N LEU A 21 -24.47 4.90 35.04
CA LEU A 21 -25.11 3.67 34.60
C LEU A 21 -24.15 2.50 34.84
N ALA A 22 -24.58 1.48 35.56
CA ALA A 22 -23.79 0.26 35.73
C ALA A 22 -23.57 -0.45 34.38
N LEU A 23 -22.33 -0.88 34.15
CA LEU A 23 -21.91 -1.66 33.00
C LEU A 23 -21.54 -3.08 33.47
N THR A 24 -21.65 -4.05 32.57
CA THR A 24 -21.25 -5.43 32.81
C THR A 24 -19.74 -5.53 33.07
N GLY A 25 -19.33 -6.41 33.98
CA GLY A 25 -17.92 -6.70 34.29
C GLY A 25 -17.76 -8.04 35.00
N GLU A 26 -16.60 -8.69 34.86
CA GLU A 26 -16.31 -10.00 35.48
C GLU A 26 -15.89 -9.85 36.95
N ARG A 27 -14.96 -8.94 37.25
CA ARG A 27 -14.34 -8.77 38.58
C ARG A 27 -14.53 -7.38 39.17
N ASP A 28 -14.54 -6.36 38.32
CA ASP A 28 -14.63 -4.96 38.72
C ASP A 28 -16.05 -4.42 38.55
N LEU A 29 -16.38 -3.38 39.32
CA LEU A 29 -17.62 -2.64 39.14
C LEU A 29 -17.38 -1.45 38.20
N ASN A 30 -18.01 -1.50 37.02
CA ASN A 30 -17.87 -0.51 35.97
C ASN A 30 -19.10 0.40 35.90
N TYR A 31 -18.91 1.71 35.84
CA TYR A 31 -20.00 2.68 35.72
C TYR A 31 -19.72 3.71 34.62
N GLN A 32 -20.59 3.81 33.62
CA GLN A 32 -20.58 4.92 32.67
C GLN A 32 -21.03 6.19 33.39
N VAL A 33 -20.22 7.24 33.32
CA VAL A 33 -20.54 8.58 33.85
C VAL A 33 -21.14 9.42 32.73
N ARG A 34 -22.42 9.78 32.85
CA ARG A 34 -23.19 10.54 31.83
C ARG A 34 -22.96 12.05 31.95
N SER A 35 -21.69 12.46 31.97
CA SER A 35 -21.25 13.85 31.90
C SER A 35 -20.79 14.19 30.49
N GLU A 36 -20.63 15.48 30.16
CA GLU A 36 -19.88 15.92 28.98
C GLU A 36 -18.51 16.51 29.42
N PRO A 37 -17.38 15.95 28.95
CA PRO A 37 -17.25 14.71 28.17
C PRO A 37 -17.61 13.45 28.97
N LYS A 38 -18.00 12.37 28.27
CA LYS A 38 -18.31 11.06 28.88
C LYS A 38 -17.07 10.43 29.52
N ARG A 39 -17.27 9.61 30.57
CA ARG A 39 -16.19 8.93 31.31
C ARG A 39 -16.63 7.56 31.82
N ILE A 40 -15.69 6.75 32.28
CA ILE A 40 -15.97 5.47 32.96
C ILE A 40 -15.28 5.44 34.33
N LEU A 41 -16.06 5.19 35.38
CA LEU A 41 -15.59 4.95 36.74
C LEU A 41 -15.44 3.44 36.96
N LYS A 42 -14.22 2.98 37.24
CA LYS A 42 -13.94 1.60 37.65
C LYS A 42 -13.70 1.56 39.16
N ILE A 43 -14.35 0.63 39.85
CA ILE A 43 -14.14 0.34 41.27
C ILE A 43 -13.68 -1.11 41.39
N TYR A 44 -12.57 -1.31 42.10
CA TYR A 44 -11.90 -2.59 42.31
C TYR A 44 -12.10 -3.02 43.76
N PRO A 45 -13.09 -3.87 44.07
CA PRO A 45 -13.34 -4.32 45.43
C PRO A 45 -12.17 -5.16 45.95
N ASN A 46 -11.84 -5.02 47.23
CA ASN A 46 -10.78 -5.77 47.92
C ASN A 46 -9.37 -5.61 47.31
N ALA A 47 -9.10 -4.51 46.60
CA ALA A 47 -7.78 -4.21 46.07
C ALA A 47 -6.74 -3.99 47.19
N LEU A 48 -5.98 -5.03 47.52
CA LEU A 48 -4.89 -5.01 48.49
C LEU A 48 -3.63 -4.31 47.93
N ALA A 49 -2.56 -4.21 48.74
CA ALA A 49 -1.33 -3.53 48.35
C ALA A 49 -0.72 -4.04 47.02
N GLY A 50 -0.78 -5.34 46.76
CA GLY A 50 -0.31 -5.93 45.49
C GLY A 50 -1.17 -5.52 44.28
N GLU A 51 -2.50 -5.51 44.45
CA GLU A 51 -3.45 -5.07 43.42
C GLU A 51 -3.31 -3.58 43.15
N MET A 52 -3.13 -2.76 44.19
CA MET A 52 -2.87 -1.34 44.06
C MET A 52 -1.57 -1.04 43.29
N ALA A 53 -0.51 -1.81 43.52
CA ALA A 53 0.73 -1.69 42.76
C ALA A 53 0.53 -2.04 41.29
N PHE A 54 -0.28 -3.06 41.01
CA PHE A 54 -0.62 -3.46 39.64
C PHE A 54 -1.50 -2.42 38.92
N LEU A 55 -2.49 -1.85 39.59
CA LEU A 55 -3.30 -0.74 39.05
C LEU A 55 -2.44 0.48 38.71
N LYS A 56 -1.45 0.81 39.54
CA LYS A 56 -0.48 1.88 39.23
C LYS A 56 0.39 1.56 38.01
N LEU A 57 0.76 0.28 37.81
CA LEU A 57 1.46 -0.15 36.60
C LEU A 57 0.55 0.00 35.36
N GLN A 58 -0.75 -0.33 35.47
CA GLN A 58 -1.71 -0.09 34.39
C GLN A 58 -1.84 1.40 34.06
N ASP A 59 -1.86 2.29 35.06
CA ASP A 59 -1.92 3.74 34.83
C ASP A 59 -0.69 4.24 34.06
N ARG A 60 0.50 3.73 34.40
CA ARG A 60 1.75 4.02 33.66
C ARG A 60 1.69 3.52 32.22
N ALA A 61 1.12 2.34 32.00
CA ALA A 61 0.92 1.78 30.66
C ALA A 61 -0.08 2.61 29.84
N LEU A 62 -1.22 2.99 30.41
CA LEU A 62 -2.20 3.85 29.72
C LEU A 62 -1.63 5.25 29.43
N ALA A 63 -0.86 5.81 30.35
CA ALA A 63 -0.19 7.10 30.14
C ALA A 63 0.81 7.05 28.97
N SER A 64 1.56 5.96 28.80
CA SER A 64 2.48 5.81 27.66
C SER A 64 1.77 5.67 26.31
N LEU A 65 0.48 5.34 26.32
CA LEU A 65 -0.37 5.15 25.13
C LEU A 65 -1.20 6.38 24.77
N GLN A 66 -1.22 7.43 25.60
CA GLN A 66 -2.10 8.59 25.43
C GLN A 66 -1.98 9.25 24.04
N ALA A 67 -0.78 9.31 23.47
CA ALA A 67 -0.51 9.89 22.16
C ALA A 67 -1.16 9.13 20.98
N LEU A 68 -1.59 7.89 21.20
CA LEU A 68 -2.26 7.08 20.17
C LEU A 68 -3.72 7.49 19.95
N HIS A 69 -4.37 8.10 20.96
CA HIS A 69 -5.82 8.37 20.96
C HIS A 69 -6.67 7.12 20.65
N ARG A 70 -6.22 5.94 21.09
CA ARG A 70 -6.86 4.63 20.84
C ARG A 70 -7.11 3.81 22.09
N THR A 71 -6.82 4.38 23.26
CA THR A 71 -6.93 3.71 24.55
C THR A 71 -7.49 4.68 25.59
N PRO A 72 -8.10 4.20 26.68
CA PRO A 72 -8.58 5.08 27.74
C PRO A 72 -7.44 5.87 28.37
N VAL A 73 -7.72 7.11 28.76
CA VAL A 73 -6.76 7.98 29.46
C VAL A 73 -7.15 8.08 30.93
N PRO A 74 -6.25 7.79 31.88
CA PRO A 74 -6.50 7.99 33.30
C PRO A 74 -6.73 9.46 33.62
N ILE A 75 -7.82 9.76 34.32
CA ILE A 75 -8.19 11.11 34.72
C ILE A 75 -7.76 11.31 36.16
N ALA A 76 -6.83 12.23 36.37
CA ALA A 76 -6.34 12.57 37.70
C ALA A 76 -7.45 13.16 38.59
N THR A 77 -7.39 12.81 39.86
CA THR A 77 -8.23 13.39 40.92
C THR A 77 -7.81 14.84 41.19
N LYS A 78 -8.54 15.54 42.06
CA LYS A 78 -8.14 16.86 42.55
C LYS A 78 -6.78 16.86 43.27
N SER A 79 -6.31 15.72 43.77
CA SER A 79 -4.98 15.56 44.40
C SER A 79 -3.88 15.17 43.42
N GLY A 80 -4.19 15.00 42.13
CA GLY A 80 -3.23 14.62 41.09
C GLY A 80 -3.00 13.11 40.96
N GLU A 81 -3.72 12.27 41.72
CA GLU A 81 -3.61 10.81 41.64
C GLU A 81 -4.58 10.23 40.61
N THR A 82 -4.17 9.21 39.86
CA THR A 82 -5.02 8.56 38.83
C THR A 82 -5.81 7.37 39.38
N THR A 83 -5.23 6.64 40.35
CA THR A 83 -5.88 5.57 41.09
C THR A 83 -5.79 5.86 42.58
N ILE A 84 -6.92 5.75 43.29
CA ILE A 84 -7.03 6.07 44.71
C ILE A 84 -7.57 4.90 45.54
N PRO A 85 -7.17 4.79 46.81
CA PRO A 85 -7.83 3.89 47.75
C PRO A 85 -9.25 4.39 48.07
N VAL A 86 -10.19 3.44 48.18
CA VAL A 86 -11.55 3.68 48.69
C VAL A 86 -11.85 2.67 49.81
N GLU A 87 -12.89 2.91 50.60
CA GLU A 87 -13.18 2.17 51.84
C GLU A 87 -13.18 0.62 51.68
N THR A 88 -13.53 0.12 50.51
CA THR A 88 -13.61 -1.32 50.20
C THR A 88 -12.70 -1.74 49.05
N GLY A 89 -11.66 -0.97 48.71
CA GLY A 89 -10.70 -1.32 47.64
C GLY A 89 -10.04 -0.11 46.97
N ALA A 90 -10.12 -0.03 45.64
CA ALA A 90 -9.57 1.07 44.84
C ALA A 90 -10.58 1.62 43.83
N ALA A 91 -10.37 2.86 43.37
CA ALA A 91 -11.17 3.46 42.30
C ALA A 91 -10.30 4.24 41.32
N ARG A 92 -10.71 4.23 40.04
CA ARG A 92 -10.09 4.98 38.93
C ARG A 92 -11.15 5.56 38.01
N LEU A 93 -10.88 6.73 37.45
CA LEU A 93 -11.68 7.34 36.40
C LEU A 93 -10.90 7.36 35.08
N LEU A 94 -11.53 6.92 33.99
CA LEU A 94 -10.93 6.92 32.66
C LEU A 94 -11.78 7.73 31.67
N SER A 95 -11.16 8.21 30.60
CA SER A 95 -11.88 8.77 29.45
C SER A 95 -12.78 7.71 28.80
N TRP A 96 -13.91 8.15 28.26
CA TRP A 96 -14.77 7.31 27.42
C TRP A 96 -14.22 7.24 25.99
N LEU A 97 -14.43 6.10 25.33
CA LEU A 97 -14.14 5.91 23.91
C LEU A 97 -15.47 5.66 23.19
N ASP A 98 -15.80 6.49 22.20
CA ASP A 98 -17.06 6.36 21.46
C ASP A 98 -16.95 5.32 20.34
N GLY A 99 -17.93 4.43 20.27
CA GLY A 99 -18.02 3.37 19.26
C GLY A 99 -18.91 2.21 19.74
N GLN A 100 -19.10 1.23 18.88
CA GLN A 100 -19.74 -0.05 19.21
C GLN A 100 -18.69 -1.09 19.63
N MET A 101 -19.05 -2.04 20.49
CA MET A 101 -18.17 -3.17 20.76
C MET A 101 -18.02 -4.02 19.49
N TRP A 102 -16.83 -4.58 19.26
CA TRP A 102 -16.60 -5.39 18.05
C TRP A 102 -17.51 -6.62 17.99
N ALA A 103 -17.83 -7.23 19.13
CA ALA A 103 -18.81 -8.32 19.26
C ALA A 103 -20.22 -7.96 18.75
N GLU A 104 -20.55 -6.66 18.69
CA GLU A 104 -21.85 -6.14 18.25
C GLU A 104 -21.75 -5.41 16.90
N SER A 105 -20.57 -5.38 16.28
CA SER A 105 -20.29 -4.62 15.07
C SER A 105 -20.14 -5.55 13.86
N ASP A 106 -20.63 -5.10 12.70
CA ASP A 106 -20.38 -5.76 11.41
C ASP A 106 -19.00 -5.41 10.80
N SER A 107 -18.13 -4.72 11.55
CA SER A 107 -16.82 -4.28 11.05
C SER A 107 -15.91 -5.45 10.66
N ARG A 108 -15.42 -5.41 9.41
CA ARG A 108 -14.46 -6.37 8.83
C ARG A 108 -13.09 -5.74 8.55
N GLU A 109 -12.73 -4.68 9.29
CA GLU A 109 -11.46 -3.94 9.13
C GLU A 109 -10.26 -4.65 9.81
N PHE A 110 -10.06 -5.94 9.55
CA PHE A 110 -9.10 -6.76 10.29
C PHE A 110 -7.64 -6.30 10.15
N ALA A 111 -7.27 -5.72 9.00
CA ALA A 111 -5.95 -5.09 8.85
C ALA A 111 -5.78 -3.86 9.76
N GLU A 112 -6.81 -3.03 9.95
CA GLU A 112 -6.73 -1.90 10.87
C GLU A 112 -6.69 -2.36 12.32
N LEU A 113 -7.41 -3.44 12.66
CA LEU A 113 -7.33 -4.06 13.97
C LEU A 113 -5.89 -4.52 14.26
N GLY A 114 -5.26 -5.17 13.28
CA GLY A 114 -3.86 -5.58 13.38
C GLY A 114 -2.90 -4.40 13.61
N ARG A 115 -3.14 -3.27 12.92
CA ARG A 115 -2.37 -2.03 13.16
C ARG A 115 -2.58 -1.48 14.56
N CYS A 116 -3.82 -1.46 15.05
CA CYS A 116 -4.14 -0.97 16.38
C CYS A 116 -3.41 -1.79 17.46
N VAL A 117 -3.49 -3.12 17.40
CA VAL A 117 -2.80 -4.02 18.34
C VAL A 117 -1.28 -3.80 18.27
N ALA A 118 -0.70 -3.73 17.06
CA ALA A 118 0.73 -3.51 16.89
C ALA A 118 1.21 -2.13 17.41
N LEU A 119 0.42 -1.08 17.24
CA LEU A 119 0.72 0.26 17.76
C LEU A 119 0.77 0.24 19.29
N VAL A 120 -0.22 -0.41 19.92
CA VAL A 120 -0.27 -0.55 21.38
C VAL A 120 0.93 -1.36 21.88
N ASP A 121 1.19 -2.52 21.29
CA ASP A 121 2.34 -3.37 21.63
C ASP A 121 3.68 -2.62 21.50
N GLN A 122 3.87 -1.85 20.42
CA GLN A 122 5.10 -1.09 20.18
C GLN A 122 5.34 -0.01 21.26
N HIS A 123 4.28 0.62 21.77
CA HIS A 123 4.38 1.64 22.81
C HIS A 123 4.56 1.01 24.19
N LEU A 124 3.85 -0.08 24.49
CA LEU A 124 4.03 -0.85 25.72
C LEU A 124 5.46 -1.40 25.83
N ALA A 125 6.06 -1.83 24.72
CA ALA A 125 7.44 -2.32 24.66
C ALA A 125 8.50 -1.28 25.07
N ARG A 126 8.16 0.02 25.07
CA ARG A 126 9.06 1.11 25.48
C ARG A 126 8.93 1.47 26.95
N LEU A 127 7.97 0.91 27.67
CA LEU A 127 7.77 1.19 29.08
C LEU A 127 8.89 0.54 29.90
N GLU A 128 9.62 1.35 30.68
CA GLU A 128 10.64 0.84 31.61
C GLU A 128 9.99 0.10 32.78
N LEU A 129 10.39 -1.14 33.01
CA LEU A 129 9.84 -2.00 34.07
C LEU A 129 10.85 -2.18 35.21
N THR A 130 10.38 -2.02 36.44
CA THR A 130 11.14 -2.35 37.65
C THR A 130 11.09 -3.85 37.93
N GLU A 131 11.98 -4.35 38.81
CA GLU A 131 11.92 -5.76 39.26
C GLU A 131 10.56 -6.12 39.89
N THR A 132 9.94 -5.17 40.59
CA THR A 132 8.60 -5.33 41.16
C THR A 132 7.55 -5.45 40.07
N ASP A 133 7.61 -4.62 39.03
CA ASP A 133 6.70 -4.69 37.88
C ASP A 133 6.81 -6.06 37.20
N VAL A 134 8.02 -6.56 36.99
CA VAL A 134 8.26 -7.88 36.38
C VAL A 134 7.64 -9.00 37.23
N LYS A 135 7.71 -8.93 38.57
CA LYS A 135 7.06 -9.91 39.45
C LYS A 135 5.52 -9.84 39.34
N LEU A 136 4.95 -8.64 39.29
CA LEU A 136 3.50 -8.44 39.16
C LEU A 136 2.96 -8.94 37.80
N LEU A 137 3.74 -8.76 36.73
CA LEU A 137 3.40 -9.20 35.37
C LEU A 137 3.51 -10.72 35.17
N ASN A 138 4.27 -11.41 36.02
CA ASN A 138 4.41 -12.87 36.02
C ASN A 138 3.49 -13.58 37.03
N ARG A 139 2.45 -12.89 37.52
CA ARG A 139 1.45 -13.46 38.44
C ARG A 139 0.74 -14.68 37.84
N ASP A 140 0.12 -15.48 38.71
CA ASP A 140 -0.76 -16.55 38.26
C ASP A 140 -2.04 -15.93 37.70
N LEU A 141 -2.26 -16.12 36.39
CA LEU A 141 -3.39 -15.56 35.66
C LEU A 141 -3.89 -16.65 34.72
N ILE A 142 -5.18 -17.00 34.85
CA ILE A 142 -5.81 -18.07 34.05
C ILE A 142 -5.75 -17.79 32.54
N TRP A 143 -5.59 -16.53 32.15
CA TRP A 143 -5.48 -16.04 30.77
C TRP A 143 -4.03 -15.85 30.29
N ASN A 144 -3.02 -16.16 31.12
CA ASN A 144 -1.62 -16.11 30.71
C ASN A 144 -1.23 -17.36 29.92
N MET A 145 -1.12 -17.21 28.59
CA MET A 145 -0.79 -18.30 27.67
C MET A 145 0.57 -18.95 27.96
N MET A 146 1.52 -18.22 28.58
CA MET A 146 2.82 -18.75 28.99
C MET A 146 2.73 -19.77 30.12
N GLN A 147 1.54 -19.93 30.73
CA GLN A 147 1.23 -20.87 31.81
C GLN A 147 0.14 -21.88 31.41
N ALA A 148 -0.18 -21.99 30.11
CA ALA A 148 -1.30 -22.78 29.61
C ALA A 148 -1.18 -24.28 29.93
N GLU A 149 0.03 -24.80 30.17
CA GLU A 149 0.26 -26.19 30.58
C GLU A 149 -0.45 -26.56 31.89
N LYS A 150 -0.75 -25.58 32.75
CA LYS A 150 -1.50 -25.80 34.00
C LYS A 150 -2.93 -26.29 33.74
N ILE A 151 -3.49 -26.06 32.55
CA ILE A 151 -4.84 -26.52 32.18
C ILE A 151 -4.95 -28.04 32.26
N LEU A 152 -3.87 -28.77 31.98
CA LEU A 152 -3.85 -30.23 32.05
C LEU A 152 -4.30 -30.77 33.43
N ASN A 153 -4.11 -29.98 34.50
CA ASN A 153 -4.48 -30.36 35.86
C ASN A 153 -5.98 -30.23 36.17
N ARG A 154 -6.77 -29.65 35.26
CA ARG A 154 -8.20 -29.35 35.46
C ARG A 154 -9.08 -29.71 34.26
N LEU A 155 -8.59 -30.59 33.38
CA LEU A 155 -9.32 -31.03 32.18
C LEU A 155 -10.61 -31.79 32.51
N ASP A 156 -10.67 -32.41 33.69
CA ASP A 156 -11.83 -33.11 34.22
C ASP A 156 -13.07 -32.22 34.35
N LEU A 157 -12.88 -30.90 34.51
CA LEU A 157 -13.96 -29.92 34.55
C LEU A 157 -14.67 -29.74 33.18
N VAL A 158 -14.01 -30.06 32.07
CA VAL A 158 -14.62 -30.00 30.73
C VAL A 158 -15.52 -31.22 30.56
N ALA A 159 -16.84 -31.04 30.66
CA ALA A 159 -17.80 -32.15 30.70
C ALA A 159 -17.83 -33.02 29.43
N ASP A 160 -17.71 -32.41 28.24
CA ASP A 160 -17.72 -33.13 26.95
C ASP A 160 -16.38 -33.85 26.72
N GLU A 161 -16.43 -35.17 26.55
CA GLU A 161 -15.24 -36.01 26.40
C GLU A 161 -14.44 -35.74 25.12
N ARG A 162 -15.11 -35.53 23.98
CA ARG A 162 -14.43 -35.26 22.70
C ARG A 162 -13.74 -33.91 22.73
N LEU A 163 -14.40 -32.91 23.32
CA LEU A 163 -13.85 -31.59 23.51
C LEU A 163 -12.68 -31.62 24.49
N ARG A 164 -12.80 -32.38 25.58
CA ARG A 164 -11.71 -32.58 26.56
C ARG A 164 -10.47 -33.19 25.89
N ILE A 165 -10.63 -34.20 25.03
CA ILE A 165 -9.52 -34.79 24.27
C ILE A 165 -8.89 -33.76 23.33
N SER A 166 -9.71 -32.94 22.65
CA SER A 166 -9.22 -31.90 21.74
C SER A 166 -8.41 -30.82 22.48
N VAL A 167 -8.94 -30.31 23.60
CA VAL A 167 -8.23 -29.37 24.47
C VAL A 167 -6.93 -29.98 25.00
N ALA A 168 -6.96 -31.22 25.48
CA ALA A 168 -5.77 -31.91 25.99
C ALA A 168 -4.67 -32.03 24.91
N ARG A 169 -5.06 -32.34 23.67
CA ARG A 169 -4.13 -32.44 22.53
C ARG A 169 -3.41 -31.11 22.28
N GLU A 170 -4.15 -30.01 22.14
CA GLU A 170 -3.54 -28.71 21.83
C GLU A 170 -2.62 -28.22 22.96
N ILE A 171 -3.03 -28.38 24.23
CA ILE A 171 -2.21 -27.96 25.38
C ILE A 171 -0.97 -28.84 25.52
N THR A 172 -1.07 -30.14 25.22
CA THR A 172 0.09 -31.05 25.22
C THR A 172 1.08 -30.68 24.12
N GLU A 173 0.60 -30.45 22.90
CA GLU A 173 1.45 -30.00 21.79
C GLU A 173 2.13 -28.66 22.09
N PHE A 174 1.41 -27.71 22.70
CA PHE A 174 1.98 -26.45 23.16
C PHE A 174 3.14 -26.66 24.14
N LYS A 175 2.91 -27.47 25.18
CA LYS A 175 3.91 -27.78 26.21
C LYS A 175 5.16 -28.42 25.61
N GLU A 176 4.99 -29.33 24.67
CA GLU A 176 6.09 -30.12 24.08
C GLU A 176 6.86 -29.38 22.99
N LYS A 177 6.19 -28.57 22.16
CA LYS A 177 6.79 -28.02 20.92
C LYS A 177 6.86 -26.50 20.84
N VAL A 178 6.03 -25.78 21.60
CA VAL A 178 5.86 -24.32 21.45
C VAL A 178 6.43 -23.54 22.63
N LEU A 179 6.19 -24.00 23.86
CA LEU A 179 6.53 -23.27 25.08
C LEU A 179 8.04 -22.99 25.22
N SER A 180 8.91 -23.92 24.83
CA SER A 180 10.36 -23.72 24.85
C SER A 180 10.79 -22.59 23.90
N LYS A 181 10.28 -22.61 22.66
CA LYS A 181 10.55 -21.57 21.66
C LYS A 181 10.09 -20.19 22.14
N LEU A 182 8.92 -20.09 22.76
CA LEU A 182 8.42 -18.82 23.31
C LEU A 182 9.31 -18.28 24.43
N LYS A 183 9.89 -19.15 25.27
CA LYS A 183 10.79 -18.74 26.35
C LYS A 183 12.12 -18.19 25.83
N GLU A 184 12.54 -18.58 24.63
CA GLU A 184 13.74 -18.08 23.96
C GLU A 184 13.48 -16.74 23.22
N MET A 185 12.22 -16.43 22.90
CA MET A 185 11.84 -15.19 22.26
C MET A 185 11.91 -13.99 23.20
N LYS A 186 12.14 -12.81 22.63
CA LYS A 186 12.15 -11.56 23.38
C LYS A 186 10.75 -11.24 23.92
N SER A 187 10.61 -11.21 25.24
CA SER A 187 9.39 -10.76 25.91
C SER A 187 9.30 -9.25 26.02
N GLN A 188 8.07 -8.74 26.01
CA GLN A 188 7.72 -7.34 26.25
C GLN A 188 6.38 -7.26 26.97
N LEU A 189 6.03 -6.06 27.45
CA LEU A 189 4.68 -5.81 27.96
C LEU A 189 3.68 -5.86 26.79
N ILE A 190 2.62 -6.66 26.94
CA ILE A 190 1.55 -6.81 25.93
C ILE A 190 0.18 -6.57 26.55
N HIS A 191 -0.81 -6.20 25.73
CA HIS A 191 -2.21 -6.02 26.19
C HIS A 191 -2.82 -7.33 26.71
N ASN A 192 -2.59 -8.43 25.99
CA ASN A 192 -3.05 -9.80 26.29
C ASN A 192 -4.58 -10.01 26.39
N ASP A 193 -5.40 -8.99 26.08
CA ASP A 193 -6.86 -9.15 26.12
C ASP A 193 -7.63 -8.37 25.04
N ALA A 194 -7.08 -8.33 23.83
CA ALA A 194 -7.76 -7.74 22.67
C ALA A 194 -8.82 -8.72 22.11
N ASN A 195 -9.88 -8.95 22.90
CA ASN A 195 -11.05 -9.77 22.58
C ASN A 195 -12.21 -8.92 22.02
N ASP A 196 -13.25 -9.59 21.53
CA ASP A 196 -14.42 -8.99 20.87
C ASP A 196 -15.24 -8.01 21.73
N TRP A 197 -15.17 -8.13 23.05
CA TRP A 197 -15.80 -7.19 23.99
C TRP A 197 -14.87 -6.08 24.50
N ASN A 198 -13.57 -6.19 24.22
CA ASN A 198 -12.54 -5.22 24.61
C ASN A 198 -11.96 -4.44 23.42
N ILE A 199 -12.60 -4.55 22.25
CA ILE A 199 -12.33 -3.77 21.05
C ILE A 199 -13.52 -2.86 20.79
N VAL A 200 -13.27 -1.56 20.66
CA VAL A 200 -14.27 -0.54 20.34
C VAL A 200 -14.07 -0.08 18.89
N CYS A 201 -15.14 -0.18 18.10
CA CYS A 201 -15.23 0.23 16.70
C CYS A 201 -15.94 1.59 16.61
N GLY A 202 -15.17 2.67 16.50
CA GLY A 202 -15.65 4.04 16.27
C GLY A 202 -15.06 4.64 14.99
N GLU A 203 -14.70 5.92 14.99
CA GLU A 203 -13.89 6.53 13.91
C GLU A 203 -12.55 5.81 13.70
N LYS A 204 -12.06 5.12 14.74
CA LYS A 204 -10.86 4.31 14.76
C LYS A 204 -11.14 3.04 15.55
N ILE A 205 -10.36 1.99 15.29
CA ILE A 205 -10.30 0.82 16.18
C ILE A 205 -9.50 1.19 17.43
N GLN A 206 -10.05 0.85 18.59
CA GLN A 206 -9.54 1.21 19.91
C GLN A 206 -9.56 -0.01 20.84
N LEU A 207 -8.64 -0.04 21.81
CA LEU A 207 -8.52 -1.12 22.80
C LEU A 207 -8.85 -0.60 24.20
N ILE A 208 -9.63 -1.39 24.94
CA ILE A 208 -9.98 -1.14 26.34
C ILE A 208 -9.56 -2.31 27.23
N ASP A 209 -9.62 -2.07 28.54
CA ASP A 209 -9.36 -3.03 29.60
C ASP A 209 -7.93 -3.62 29.68
N PHE A 210 -7.05 -2.88 30.35
CA PHE A 210 -5.65 -3.25 30.56
C PHE A 210 -5.43 -4.09 31.83
N GLY A 211 -6.48 -4.77 32.32
CA GLY A 211 -6.41 -5.63 33.51
C GLY A 211 -5.52 -6.86 33.32
N ASP A 212 -5.40 -7.34 32.09
CA ASP A 212 -4.74 -8.60 31.77
C ASP A 212 -3.33 -8.45 31.18
N ILE A 213 -2.73 -7.26 31.29
CA ILE A 213 -1.36 -7.04 30.86
C ILE A 213 -0.37 -8.02 31.52
N ILE A 214 0.50 -8.60 30.70
CA ILE A 214 1.54 -9.55 31.09
C ILE A 214 2.85 -9.29 30.33
N LEU A 215 3.92 -9.94 30.78
CA LEU A 215 5.20 -9.99 30.07
C LEU A 215 5.26 -11.26 29.21
N ALA A 216 5.24 -11.11 27.88
CA ALA A 216 5.31 -12.24 26.95
C ALA A 216 5.88 -11.81 25.58
N PRO A 217 6.30 -12.74 24.71
CA PRO A 217 6.56 -12.43 23.31
C PRO A 217 5.33 -11.82 22.64
N ARG A 218 5.52 -10.79 21.80
CA ARG A 218 4.41 -10.04 21.18
C ARG A 218 3.45 -10.90 20.36
N ILE A 219 3.94 -12.00 19.80
CA ILE A 219 3.12 -12.96 19.05
C ILE A 219 2.01 -13.58 19.92
N VAL A 220 2.20 -13.67 21.24
CA VAL A 220 1.17 -14.13 22.19
C VAL A 220 0.00 -13.14 22.21
N GLY A 221 0.28 -11.83 22.24
CA GLY A 221 -0.75 -10.79 22.18
C GLY A 221 -1.53 -10.82 20.86
N LEU A 222 -0.83 -10.99 19.74
CA LEU A 222 -1.46 -11.13 18.42
C LEU A 222 -2.34 -12.40 18.33
N ALA A 223 -1.89 -13.51 18.92
CA ALA A 223 -2.65 -14.77 18.96
C ALA A 223 -3.95 -14.66 19.77
N VAL A 224 -3.99 -13.80 20.79
CA VAL A 224 -5.24 -13.48 21.51
C VAL A 224 -6.24 -12.90 20.52
N THR A 225 -5.91 -11.82 19.81
CA THR A 225 -6.83 -11.22 18.83
C THR A 225 -7.22 -12.20 17.73
N ALA A 226 -6.26 -12.97 17.19
CA ALA A 226 -6.50 -13.99 16.17
C ALA A 226 -7.54 -15.04 16.61
N SER A 227 -7.55 -15.40 17.91
CA SER A 227 -8.49 -16.39 18.45
C SER A 227 -9.95 -15.93 18.42
N TYR A 228 -10.20 -14.64 18.66
CA TYR A 228 -11.55 -14.09 18.61
C TYR A 228 -12.03 -13.87 17.16
N LEU A 229 -11.11 -13.57 16.23
CA LEU A 229 -11.41 -13.61 14.79
C LEU A 229 -11.87 -15.00 14.31
N ALA A 230 -11.37 -16.06 14.92
CA ALA A 230 -11.72 -17.43 14.52
C ALA A 230 -13.13 -17.87 14.96
N LEU A 231 -13.74 -17.20 15.95
CA LEU A 231 -15.03 -17.61 16.51
C LEU A 231 -16.16 -17.54 15.48
N ASP A 232 -16.14 -16.48 14.66
CA ASP A 232 -17.18 -16.13 13.69
C ASP A 232 -16.74 -16.26 12.23
N SER A 233 -15.66 -17.00 12.00
CA SER A 233 -15.13 -17.23 10.66
C SER A 233 -15.27 -18.69 10.22
N GLU A 234 -15.80 -18.88 9.01
CA GLU A 234 -15.80 -20.15 8.28
C GLU A 234 -14.40 -20.52 7.79
N ASP A 235 -13.56 -19.52 7.50
CA ASP A 235 -12.14 -19.69 7.18
C ASP A 235 -11.26 -18.81 8.10
N PRO A 236 -10.95 -19.30 9.33
CA PRO A 236 -10.20 -18.52 10.31
C PRO A 236 -8.84 -18.03 9.81
N THR A 237 -8.10 -18.85 9.06
CA THR A 237 -6.73 -18.50 8.66
C THR A 237 -6.67 -17.45 7.57
N PHE A 238 -7.70 -17.38 6.72
CA PHE A 238 -7.88 -16.29 5.77
C PHE A 238 -8.06 -14.95 6.48
N GLU A 239 -8.95 -14.89 7.47
CA GLU A 239 -9.20 -13.63 8.20
C GLU A 239 -8.02 -13.23 9.11
N ILE A 240 -7.36 -14.22 9.74
CA ILE A 240 -6.14 -13.98 10.51
C ILE A 240 -5.02 -13.44 9.62
N ALA A 241 -4.92 -13.84 8.34
CA ALA A 241 -3.91 -13.29 7.42
C ALA A 241 -4.07 -11.78 7.22
N LYS A 242 -5.31 -11.26 7.19
CA LYS A 242 -5.58 -9.81 7.11
C LYS A 242 -5.11 -9.08 8.37
N LEU A 243 -5.37 -9.67 9.55
CA LEU A 243 -4.85 -9.19 10.84
C LEU A 243 -3.31 -9.15 10.85
N VAL A 244 -2.66 -10.22 10.40
CA VAL A 244 -1.19 -10.33 10.30
C VAL A 244 -0.62 -9.25 9.40
N ARG A 245 -1.22 -9.02 8.22
CA ARG A 245 -0.81 -7.96 7.27
C ARG A 245 -0.85 -6.59 7.95
N GLY A 246 -1.93 -6.33 8.69
CA GLY A 246 -2.09 -5.13 9.52
C GLY A 246 -0.99 -4.97 10.56
N TYR A 247 -0.76 -6.00 11.37
CA TYR A 247 0.23 -5.99 12.45
C TYR A 247 1.66 -5.82 11.93
N HIS A 248 2.05 -6.61 10.92
CA HIS A 248 3.35 -6.53 10.27
C HIS A 248 3.58 -5.14 9.64
N SER A 249 2.50 -4.43 9.28
CA SER A 249 2.60 -3.06 8.76
C SER A 249 2.99 -2.00 9.78
N ILE A 250 3.05 -2.33 11.06
CA ILE A 250 3.52 -1.42 12.13
C ILE A 250 4.73 -2.02 12.84
N SER A 251 4.69 -3.33 13.11
CA SER A 251 5.66 -4.05 13.90
C SER A 251 6.07 -5.32 13.13
N PRO A 252 7.10 -5.25 12.26
CA PRO A 252 7.46 -6.35 11.37
C PRO A 252 7.73 -7.65 12.12
N LEU A 253 6.94 -8.68 11.82
CA LEU A 253 7.03 -10.03 12.38
C LEU A 253 8.13 -10.86 11.71
N THR A 254 8.80 -11.71 12.48
CA THR A 254 9.77 -12.69 11.98
C THR A 254 9.08 -13.99 11.53
N LEU A 255 9.81 -14.84 10.80
CA LEU A 255 9.32 -16.16 10.44
C LEU A 255 9.08 -17.05 11.66
N ASP A 256 10.00 -17.01 12.64
CA ASP A 256 9.87 -17.77 13.88
C ASP A 256 8.59 -17.40 14.64
N GLU A 257 8.23 -16.11 14.67
CA GLU A 257 6.98 -15.66 15.29
C GLU A 257 5.76 -16.20 14.53
N ILE A 258 5.73 -16.05 13.20
CA ILE A 258 4.57 -16.48 12.40
C ILE A 258 4.34 -17.99 12.41
N GLU A 259 5.39 -18.80 12.49
CA GLU A 259 5.25 -20.26 12.64
C GLU A 259 4.53 -20.66 13.93
N LEU A 260 4.54 -19.81 14.96
CA LEU A 260 3.86 -20.06 16.23
C LEU A 260 2.44 -19.51 16.28
N LEU A 261 2.00 -18.68 15.33
CA LEU A 261 0.71 -18.00 15.42
C LEU A 261 -0.49 -18.96 15.43
N LEU A 262 -0.53 -19.92 14.50
CA LEU A 262 -1.61 -20.91 14.46
C LEU A 262 -1.70 -21.76 15.75
N PRO A 263 -0.62 -22.41 16.23
CA PRO A 263 -0.71 -23.20 17.45
C PRO A 263 -1.05 -22.34 18.68
N LEU A 264 -0.55 -21.11 18.78
CA LEU A 264 -0.94 -20.19 19.86
C LEU A 264 -2.42 -19.81 19.81
N THR A 265 -2.95 -19.59 18.61
CA THR A 265 -4.38 -19.30 18.41
C THR A 265 -5.24 -20.47 18.91
N ARG A 266 -4.86 -21.71 18.58
CA ARG A 266 -5.53 -22.93 19.07
C ARG A 266 -5.45 -23.05 20.59
N VAL A 267 -4.28 -22.77 21.18
CA VAL A 267 -4.08 -22.76 22.63
C VAL A 267 -5.00 -21.75 23.29
N ARG A 268 -5.09 -20.51 22.78
CA ARG A 268 -5.99 -19.50 23.37
C ARG A 268 -7.44 -19.96 23.40
N ILE A 269 -7.94 -20.57 22.32
CA ILE A 269 -9.31 -21.11 22.30
C ILE A 269 -9.47 -22.27 23.27
N ALA A 270 -8.49 -23.19 23.33
CA ALA A 270 -8.49 -24.28 24.28
C ALA A 270 -8.48 -23.78 25.74
N MET A 271 -7.75 -22.68 26.02
CA MET A 271 -7.80 -21.99 27.31
C MET A 271 -9.18 -21.42 27.60
N SER A 272 -9.83 -20.76 26.64
CA SER A 272 -11.19 -20.23 26.80
C SER A 272 -12.19 -21.32 27.21
N ILE A 273 -12.12 -22.49 26.57
CA ILE A 273 -12.98 -23.65 26.88
C ILE A 273 -12.72 -24.16 28.31
N ALA A 274 -11.45 -24.38 28.67
CA ALA A 274 -11.09 -24.90 30.00
C ALA A 274 -11.37 -23.90 31.13
N ASN A 275 -11.15 -22.61 30.87
CA ASN A 275 -11.40 -21.54 31.85
C ASN A 275 -12.90 -21.31 32.05
N ALA A 276 -13.71 -21.41 31.00
CA ALA A 276 -15.17 -21.36 31.11
C ALA A 276 -15.69 -22.50 32.00
N ALA A 277 -15.18 -23.73 31.80
CA ALA A 277 -15.54 -24.87 32.63
C ALA A 277 -15.19 -24.66 34.12
N LEU A 278 -14.01 -24.10 34.39
CA LEU A 278 -13.60 -23.72 35.75
C LEU A 278 -14.54 -22.67 36.35
N GLN A 279 -14.80 -21.57 35.65
CA GLN A 279 -15.65 -20.49 36.15
C GLN A 279 -17.09 -20.93 36.40
N ILE A 280 -17.64 -21.82 35.55
CA ILE A 280 -18.97 -22.41 35.75
C ILE A 280 -18.98 -23.30 37.01
N SER A 281 -17.90 -24.06 37.25
CA SER A 281 -17.78 -24.90 38.45
C SER A 281 -17.71 -24.07 39.73
N GLU A 282 -17.09 -22.89 39.69
CA GLU A 282 -16.95 -21.98 40.83
C GLU A 282 -18.21 -21.11 41.05
N ASN A 283 -18.93 -20.75 39.99
CA ASN A 283 -20.11 -19.89 40.03
C ASN A 283 -21.27 -20.42 39.16
N PRO A 284 -21.99 -21.47 39.59
CA PRO A 284 -23.01 -22.15 38.78
C PRO A 284 -24.22 -21.28 38.38
N GLY A 285 -24.46 -20.17 39.08
CA GLY A 285 -25.57 -19.26 38.84
C GLY A 285 -25.33 -18.17 37.78
N ASN A 286 -24.12 -18.09 37.20
CA ASN A 286 -23.79 -17.05 36.23
C ASN A 286 -24.09 -17.50 34.79
N ALA A 287 -25.34 -17.28 34.36
CA ALA A 287 -25.82 -17.65 33.02
C ALA A 287 -25.03 -17.00 31.86
N TYR A 288 -24.32 -15.89 32.10
CA TYR A 288 -23.53 -15.18 31.10
C TYR A 288 -22.30 -15.96 30.62
N LEU A 289 -21.70 -16.78 31.49
CA LEU A 289 -20.48 -17.56 31.18
C LEU A 289 -20.72 -18.64 30.11
N GLY A 290 -21.96 -19.15 30.00
CA GLY A 290 -22.31 -20.16 28.99
C GLY A 290 -22.58 -19.59 27.59
N ILE A 291 -22.97 -18.31 27.48
CA ILE A 291 -23.41 -17.70 26.22
C ILE A 291 -22.21 -17.21 25.39
N SER A 292 -21.24 -16.52 26.00
CA SER A 292 -20.09 -15.94 25.27
C SER A 292 -19.11 -16.99 24.72
N GLN A 293 -19.20 -18.24 25.19
CA GLN A 293 -18.24 -19.30 24.87
C GLN A 293 -18.80 -20.39 23.95
N SER A 294 -20.07 -20.29 23.56
CA SER A 294 -20.77 -21.31 22.75
C SER A 294 -20.10 -21.60 21.39
N LYS A 295 -19.40 -20.62 20.81
CA LYS A 295 -18.72 -20.73 19.51
C LYS A 295 -17.33 -21.37 19.59
N THR A 296 -16.72 -21.41 20.78
CA THR A 296 -15.33 -21.86 20.95
C THR A 296 -15.06 -23.32 20.53
N PRO A 297 -15.94 -24.31 20.76
CA PRO A 297 -15.68 -25.68 20.33
C PRO A 297 -15.62 -25.82 18.80
N GLY A 298 -16.53 -25.12 18.10
CA GLY A 298 -16.57 -25.09 16.64
C GLY A 298 -15.33 -24.42 16.05
N ALA A 299 -14.92 -23.29 16.62
CA ALA A 299 -13.71 -22.58 16.19
C ALA A 299 -12.44 -23.42 16.40
N LEU A 300 -12.33 -24.12 17.54
CA LEU A 300 -11.20 -25.02 17.80
C LEU A 300 -11.17 -26.17 16.77
N ALA A 301 -12.32 -26.78 16.47
CA ALA A 301 -12.42 -27.84 15.48
C ALA A 301 -12.01 -27.36 14.08
N ARG A 302 -12.51 -26.20 13.63
CA ARG A 302 -12.13 -25.58 12.34
C ARG A 302 -10.64 -25.27 12.29
N LEU A 303 -10.09 -24.62 13.30
CA LEU A 303 -8.65 -24.31 13.33
C LEU A 303 -7.79 -25.58 13.36
N ALA A 304 -8.23 -26.63 14.05
CA ALA A 304 -7.55 -27.91 14.11
C ALA A 304 -7.57 -28.68 12.77
N SER A 305 -8.61 -28.50 11.95
CA SER A 305 -8.69 -29.12 10.62
C SER A 305 -7.87 -28.40 9.55
N VAL A 306 -7.46 -27.15 9.79
CA VAL A 306 -6.60 -26.42 8.82
C VAL A 306 -5.21 -27.03 8.77
N ASP A 307 -4.75 -27.31 7.55
CA ASP A 307 -3.38 -27.74 7.27
C ASP A 307 -2.35 -26.70 7.70
N LYS A 308 -1.27 -27.17 8.33
CA LYS A 308 -0.23 -26.31 8.88
C LYS A 308 0.50 -25.53 7.79
N ASN A 309 0.80 -26.16 6.65
CA ASN A 309 1.50 -25.50 5.55
C ASN A 309 0.59 -24.45 4.92
N TYR A 310 -0.70 -24.75 4.71
CA TYR A 310 -1.64 -23.80 4.14
C TYR A 310 -1.76 -22.52 4.98
N ALA A 311 -1.95 -22.67 6.29
CA ALA A 311 -1.96 -21.53 7.22
C ALA A 311 -0.64 -20.75 7.20
N LEU A 312 0.50 -21.45 7.23
CA LEU A 312 1.81 -20.83 7.17
C LEU A 312 2.01 -20.06 5.87
N PHE A 313 1.58 -20.60 4.73
CA PHE A 313 1.70 -19.96 3.42
C PHE A 313 0.85 -18.69 3.35
N ARG A 314 -0.37 -18.72 3.90
CA ARG A 314 -1.20 -17.52 4.07
C ARG A 314 -0.51 -16.46 4.90
N PHE A 315 0.04 -16.82 6.06
CA PHE A 315 0.70 -15.85 6.93
C PHE A 315 1.99 -15.31 6.32
N ARG A 316 2.78 -16.14 5.63
CA ARG A 316 3.96 -15.70 4.87
C ARG A 316 3.58 -14.73 3.76
N ASN A 317 2.52 -15.03 3.02
CA ASN A 317 1.98 -14.12 2.00
C ASN A 317 1.53 -12.79 2.62
N ALA A 318 0.90 -12.82 3.81
CA ALA A 318 0.54 -11.60 4.54
C ALA A 318 1.75 -10.74 4.97
N LEU A 319 2.96 -11.32 5.08
CA LEU A 319 4.21 -10.57 5.28
C LEU A 319 4.83 -10.03 3.98
N GLY A 320 4.20 -10.27 2.82
CA GLY A 320 4.78 -9.97 1.50
C GLY A 320 5.85 -10.96 1.05
N LEU A 321 5.95 -12.13 1.70
CA LEU A 321 6.86 -13.19 1.29
C LEU A 321 6.18 -14.14 0.30
N GLU A 322 7.01 -14.82 -0.50
CA GLU A 322 6.52 -15.93 -1.30
C GLU A 322 5.88 -17.00 -0.39
N ALA A 323 4.63 -17.34 -0.71
CA ALA A 323 3.76 -18.11 0.15
C ALA A 323 4.40 -19.46 0.53
N ASN A 324 4.71 -20.29 -0.48
CA ASN A 324 5.50 -21.49 -0.27
C ASN A 324 7.01 -21.19 -0.36
N PRO A 325 7.80 -21.40 0.71
CA PRO A 325 9.25 -21.16 0.68
C PRO A 325 10.00 -22.04 -0.33
N ARG A 326 9.42 -23.16 -0.80
CA ARG A 326 10.03 -24.08 -1.76
C ARG A 326 9.82 -23.69 -3.22
N ALA A 327 8.89 -22.79 -3.50
CA ALA A 327 8.51 -22.40 -4.85
C ALA A 327 9.70 -21.91 -5.69
N LYS A 328 10.60 -21.12 -5.10
CA LYS A 328 11.84 -20.67 -5.75
C LYS A 328 12.77 -21.82 -6.16
N THR A 329 12.93 -22.83 -5.29
CA THR A 329 13.74 -24.03 -5.59
C THR A 329 13.16 -24.79 -6.76
N ILE A 330 11.83 -25.02 -6.76
CA ILE A 330 11.12 -25.75 -7.82
C ILE A 330 11.25 -25.00 -9.17
N ARG A 331 11.03 -23.68 -9.20
CA ARG A 331 11.24 -22.87 -10.42
C ARG A 331 12.67 -22.98 -10.94
N SER A 332 13.65 -22.92 -10.04
CA SER A 332 15.07 -22.98 -10.40
C SER A 332 15.47 -24.36 -10.94
N TYR A 333 14.84 -25.43 -10.44
CA TYR A 333 14.99 -26.78 -10.97
C TYR A 333 14.39 -26.87 -12.38
N LEU A 334 13.12 -26.52 -12.56
CA LEU A 334 12.42 -26.65 -13.84
C LEU A 334 13.05 -25.79 -14.96
N ASN A 335 13.53 -24.59 -14.65
CA ASN A 335 14.21 -23.73 -15.62
C ASN A 335 15.56 -24.28 -16.10
N ARG A 336 16.24 -25.12 -15.30
CA ARG A 336 17.54 -25.72 -15.66
C ARG A 336 17.42 -27.10 -16.27
N LYS A 337 16.33 -27.81 -15.98
CA LYS A 337 16.04 -29.14 -16.52
C LYS A 337 15.95 -29.05 -18.04
N VAL A 338 16.66 -29.88 -18.80
CA VAL A 338 16.69 -29.80 -20.28
C VAL A 338 15.79 -30.82 -20.95
N ASP A 339 15.53 -31.94 -20.26
CA ASP A 339 14.91 -33.18 -20.72
C ASP A 339 13.40 -33.29 -20.40
N ILE A 340 12.72 -32.15 -20.19
CA ILE A 340 11.27 -32.11 -20.01
C ILE A 340 10.57 -32.51 -21.32
N GLN A 341 9.67 -33.49 -21.25
CA GLN A 341 8.87 -33.98 -22.38
C GLN A 341 7.56 -33.19 -22.54
N ASP A 342 6.96 -33.24 -23.72
CA ASP A 342 5.67 -32.60 -23.99
C ASP A 342 4.52 -33.31 -23.26
N VAL A 343 3.55 -32.53 -22.76
CA VAL A 343 2.35 -33.06 -22.08
C VAL A 343 1.33 -33.63 -23.07
N VAL A 344 1.35 -33.16 -24.33
CA VAL A 344 0.43 -33.56 -25.40
C VAL A 344 1.18 -33.74 -26.72
N ALA A 345 0.57 -34.47 -27.67
CA ALA A 345 1.11 -34.63 -29.03
C ALA A 345 0.15 -34.02 -30.08
N PRO A 346 0.65 -33.25 -31.08
CA PRO A 346 2.06 -32.95 -31.36
C PRO A 346 2.68 -31.98 -30.33
N PRO A 347 4.04 -31.96 -30.22
CA PRO A 347 4.77 -31.07 -29.30
C PRO A 347 4.30 -29.62 -29.32
N LEU A 348 4.24 -29.01 -28.15
CA LEU A 348 3.69 -27.66 -27.98
C LEU A 348 4.44 -26.62 -28.79
N ASN A 349 5.74 -26.76 -28.99
CA ASN A 349 6.53 -25.84 -29.83
C ASN A 349 6.31 -26.02 -31.35
N LYS A 350 5.77 -27.16 -31.79
CA LYS A 350 5.53 -27.49 -33.21
C LYS A 350 4.06 -27.39 -33.61
N ALA A 351 3.13 -27.54 -32.67
CA ALA A 351 1.70 -27.48 -32.95
C ALA A 351 1.29 -26.10 -33.49
N LYS A 352 0.35 -26.04 -34.45
CA LYS A 352 -0.35 -24.79 -34.73
C LYS A 352 -1.37 -24.56 -33.61
N LYS A 353 -1.30 -23.41 -32.94
CA LYS A 353 -2.01 -23.11 -31.70
C LYS A 353 -3.03 -21.99 -31.90
N VAL A 354 -4.11 -22.02 -31.13
CA VAL A 354 -5.05 -20.90 -30.97
C VAL A 354 -5.26 -20.64 -29.48
N TRP A 355 -5.36 -19.37 -29.09
CA TRP A 355 -5.70 -18.99 -27.72
C TRP A 355 -7.22 -19.04 -27.56
N ILE A 356 -7.67 -19.72 -26.52
CA ILE A 356 -9.08 -19.72 -26.11
C ILE A 356 -9.16 -18.85 -24.88
N ASP A 357 -9.80 -17.69 -25.03
CA ASP A 357 -9.93 -16.66 -24.00
C ASP A 357 -11.24 -16.88 -23.25
N TRP A 358 -11.14 -17.41 -22.03
CA TRP A 358 -12.28 -17.60 -21.12
C TRP A 358 -12.41 -16.49 -20.09
N SER A 359 -11.63 -15.42 -20.29
CA SER A 359 -11.63 -14.25 -19.43
C SER A 359 -12.99 -13.56 -19.35
N ILE A 360 -13.30 -12.99 -18.18
CA ILE A 360 -14.56 -12.28 -17.92
C ILE A 360 -14.83 -11.10 -18.88
N ASP A 361 -13.78 -10.54 -19.49
CA ASP A 361 -13.84 -9.43 -20.44
C ASP A 361 -13.98 -9.86 -21.90
N ASN A 362 -14.04 -11.16 -22.20
CA ASN A 362 -14.34 -11.66 -23.55
C ASN A 362 -15.88 -11.66 -23.80
N PRO A 363 -16.41 -10.86 -24.74
CA PRO A 363 -17.84 -10.84 -25.06
C PRO A 363 -18.33 -12.05 -25.88
N LYS A 364 -17.42 -12.89 -26.39
CA LYS A 364 -17.71 -14.07 -27.22
C LYS A 364 -17.05 -15.32 -26.65
N LEU A 365 -17.48 -15.72 -25.46
CA LEU A 365 -16.97 -16.91 -24.74
C LEU A 365 -17.46 -18.21 -25.40
N PRO A 366 -16.59 -19.07 -25.96
CA PRO A 366 -16.99 -20.40 -26.41
C PRO A 366 -17.22 -21.29 -25.18
N ARG A 367 -18.45 -21.72 -24.89
CA ARG A 367 -18.78 -22.50 -23.69
C ARG A 367 -19.06 -23.97 -23.98
N SER A 368 -19.52 -24.28 -25.18
CA SER A 368 -19.88 -25.64 -25.58
C SER A 368 -18.75 -26.36 -26.32
N SER A 369 -18.77 -27.70 -26.28
CA SER A 369 -17.87 -28.55 -27.08
C SER A 369 -17.92 -28.20 -28.57
N ALA A 370 -19.09 -27.85 -29.10
CA ALA A 370 -19.27 -27.44 -30.50
C ALA A 370 -18.58 -26.11 -30.82
N GLU A 371 -18.66 -25.13 -29.93
CA GLU A 371 -18.02 -23.81 -30.11
C GLU A 371 -16.49 -23.92 -30.03
N ILE A 372 -15.97 -24.69 -29.07
CA ILE A 372 -14.53 -24.95 -28.96
C ILE A 372 -14.01 -25.67 -30.21
N ALA A 373 -14.72 -26.71 -30.66
CA ALA A 373 -14.38 -27.41 -31.90
C ALA A 373 -14.42 -26.48 -33.14
N ALA A 374 -15.37 -25.54 -33.19
CA ALA A 374 -15.44 -24.54 -34.24
C ALA A 374 -14.22 -23.60 -34.22
N VAL A 375 -13.80 -23.11 -33.05
CA VAL A 375 -12.60 -22.26 -32.91
C VAL A 375 -11.34 -22.97 -33.41
N LEU A 376 -11.15 -24.25 -33.04
CA LEU A 376 -10.02 -25.05 -33.52
C LEU A 376 -10.05 -25.24 -35.04
N LYS A 377 -11.23 -25.58 -35.58
CA LYS A 377 -11.43 -25.82 -37.01
C LYS A 377 -11.22 -24.55 -37.85
N GLU A 378 -11.79 -23.43 -37.44
CA GLU A 378 -11.71 -22.14 -38.15
C GLU A 378 -10.29 -21.56 -38.14
N SER A 379 -9.60 -21.66 -37.00
CA SER A 379 -8.19 -21.26 -36.91
C SER A 379 -7.26 -22.26 -37.63
N GLY A 380 -7.72 -23.48 -37.87
CA GLY A 380 -6.92 -24.61 -38.36
C GLY A 380 -5.79 -24.96 -37.38
N ALA A 381 -6.02 -24.78 -36.07
CA ALA A 381 -5.10 -25.13 -35.01
C ALA A 381 -5.28 -26.60 -34.62
N ALA A 382 -4.17 -27.27 -34.28
CA ALA A 382 -4.19 -28.63 -33.73
C ALA A 382 -4.40 -28.64 -32.21
N LEU A 383 -4.31 -27.46 -31.57
CA LEU A 383 -4.34 -27.30 -30.12
C LEU A 383 -4.89 -25.92 -29.75
N GLY A 384 -5.84 -25.89 -28.82
CA GLY A 384 -6.26 -24.70 -28.09
C GLY A 384 -5.49 -24.58 -26.77
N ILE A 385 -5.12 -23.37 -26.37
CA ILE A 385 -4.40 -23.13 -25.10
C ILE A 385 -5.09 -22.03 -24.31
N GLY A 386 -5.25 -22.27 -23.00
CA GLY A 386 -5.80 -21.33 -22.03
C GLY A 386 -4.71 -20.58 -21.28
N LYS A 387 -5.08 -19.56 -20.52
CA LYS A 387 -4.11 -18.78 -19.75
C LYS A 387 -4.07 -19.23 -18.28
N TYR A 388 -2.87 -19.29 -17.73
CA TYR A 388 -2.63 -19.38 -16.30
C TYR A 388 -3.02 -18.07 -15.60
N CYS A 389 -3.59 -18.16 -14.40
CA CYS A 389 -4.13 -17.03 -13.64
C CYS A 389 -5.20 -16.20 -14.37
N GLU A 390 -5.91 -16.80 -15.31
CA GLU A 390 -7.02 -16.17 -16.03
C GLU A 390 -8.24 -15.99 -15.12
N ASN A 391 -8.81 -14.78 -15.04
CA ASN A 391 -10.06 -14.53 -14.33
C ASN A 391 -11.25 -14.89 -15.22
N ARG A 392 -11.85 -16.06 -15.00
CA ARG A 392 -12.83 -16.67 -15.92
C ARG A 392 -14.27 -16.55 -15.44
N TRP A 393 -15.18 -16.52 -16.40
CA TRP A 393 -16.64 -16.54 -16.17
C TRP A 393 -17.33 -17.74 -16.83
N VAL A 394 -16.73 -18.91 -16.71
CA VAL A 394 -17.28 -20.18 -17.23
C VAL A 394 -17.78 -21.13 -16.15
N TYR A 395 -17.53 -20.80 -14.88
CA TYR A 395 -17.92 -21.62 -13.74
C TYR A 395 -19.36 -21.30 -13.30
N GLU A 396 -20.20 -22.32 -13.16
CA GLU A 396 -21.66 -22.16 -13.00
C GLU A 396 -22.20 -22.51 -11.60
N SER A 397 -21.36 -23.01 -10.69
CA SER A 397 -21.79 -23.34 -9.32
C SER A 397 -21.77 -22.12 -8.39
N VAL A 398 -22.50 -22.23 -7.27
CA VAL A 398 -22.61 -21.14 -6.26
C VAL A 398 -21.27 -20.70 -5.68
N ASP A 399 -20.27 -21.59 -5.59
CA ASP A 399 -18.92 -21.27 -5.10
C ASP A 399 -18.12 -20.35 -6.05
N PHE A 400 -18.68 -20.09 -7.23
CA PHE A 400 -18.08 -19.31 -8.30
C PHE A 400 -18.93 -18.08 -8.67
N ASP A 401 -19.96 -17.77 -7.88
CA ASP A 401 -20.83 -16.60 -8.11
C ASP A 401 -19.99 -15.32 -8.08
N SER A 402 -19.86 -14.68 -9.25
CA SER A 402 -19.05 -13.47 -9.43
C SER A 402 -19.44 -12.28 -8.54
N SER A 403 -20.64 -12.29 -7.94
CA SER A 403 -21.09 -11.29 -6.97
C SER A 403 -20.49 -11.49 -5.57
N ASP A 404 -20.01 -12.70 -5.24
CA ASP A 404 -19.27 -12.99 -4.02
C ASP A 404 -17.80 -12.53 -4.15
N PRO A 405 -17.30 -11.63 -3.27
CA PRO A 405 -15.89 -11.26 -3.23
C PRO A 405 -14.92 -12.44 -3.06
N ASN A 406 -15.38 -13.53 -2.44
CA ASN A 406 -14.60 -14.74 -2.19
C ASN A 406 -14.70 -15.77 -3.33
N ALA A 407 -15.46 -15.47 -4.39
CA ALA A 407 -15.65 -16.38 -5.51
C ALA A 407 -14.32 -16.85 -6.11
N ARG A 408 -14.22 -18.15 -6.34
CA ARG A 408 -13.04 -18.73 -7.00
C ARG A 408 -13.15 -18.49 -8.50
N THR A 409 -12.35 -17.58 -9.04
CA THR A 409 -12.47 -17.19 -10.47
C THR A 409 -11.16 -17.17 -11.22
N PHE A 410 -10.02 -17.24 -10.50
CA PHE A 410 -8.70 -17.21 -11.12
C PHE A 410 -8.18 -18.62 -11.37
N HIS A 411 -8.11 -19.02 -12.63
CA HIS A 411 -7.67 -20.35 -13.03
C HIS A 411 -6.21 -20.61 -12.66
N LEU A 412 -5.90 -21.73 -12.01
CA LEU A 412 -4.57 -22.03 -11.45
C LEU A 412 -3.72 -23.01 -12.27
N GLY A 413 -4.28 -23.56 -13.33
CA GLY A 413 -3.58 -24.40 -14.31
C GLY A 413 -3.51 -23.75 -15.69
N VAL A 414 -3.23 -24.58 -16.69
CA VAL A 414 -3.38 -24.27 -18.11
C VAL A 414 -4.22 -25.37 -18.72
N ASP A 415 -5.29 -24.97 -19.39
CA ASP A 415 -6.12 -25.91 -20.13
C ASP A 415 -5.61 -26.06 -21.56
N LEU A 416 -5.57 -27.31 -22.03
CA LEU A 416 -5.14 -27.69 -23.36
C LEU A 416 -6.32 -28.40 -24.06
N TRP A 417 -6.89 -27.78 -25.09
CA TRP A 417 -8.03 -28.32 -25.85
C TRP A 417 -7.58 -29.04 -27.11
N MET A 418 -7.96 -30.31 -27.24
CA MET A 418 -7.69 -31.17 -28.41
C MET A 418 -8.90 -32.04 -28.71
N GLU A 419 -8.79 -32.93 -29.70
CA GLU A 419 -9.81 -33.94 -29.97
C GLU A 419 -9.92 -34.93 -28.79
N VAL A 420 -11.13 -35.48 -28.59
CA VAL A 420 -11.40 -36.56 -27.63
C VAL A 420 -10.43 -37.72 -27.90
N GLU A 421 -9.99 -38.41 -26.84
CA GLU A 421 -8.98 -39.47 -26.87
C GLU A 421 -7.56 -39.00 -27.28
N ALA A 422 -7.28 -37.69 -27.35
CA ALA A 422 -5.91 -37.23 -27.53
C ALA A 422 -5.00 -37.72 -26.37
N PRO A 423 -3.78 -38.24 -26.66
CA PRO A 423 -2.91 -38.80 -25.64
C PRO A 423 -2.27 -37.71 -24.76
N VAL A 424 -2.18 -38.00 -23.46
CA VAL A 424 -1.57 -37.15 -22.42
C VAL A 424 -0.39 -37.87 -21.78
N TYR A 425 0.75 -37.18 -21.70
CA TYR A 425 2.04 -37.77 -21.31
C TYR A 425 2.64 -37.13 -20.06
N ALA A 426 3.49 -37.90 -19.37
CA ALA A 426 4.28 -37.42 -18.24
C ALA A 426 5.44 -36.54 -18.73
N PRO A 427 5.52 -35.25 -18.36
CA PRO A 427 6.62 -34.38 -18.78
C PRO A 427 7.94 -34.70 -18.06
N LEU A 428 7.85 -35.40 -16.93
CA LEU A 428 8.94 -35.72 -16.01
C LEU A 428 8.72 -37.10 -15.40
N ASP A 429 9.80 -37.72 -14.92
CA ASP A 429 9.70 -38.87 -14.02
C ASP A 429 8.84 -38.50 -12.80
N GLY A 430 7.84 -39.32 -12.50
CA GLY A 430 6.88 -39.05 -11.43
C GLY A 430 6.24 -40.31 -10.87
N ILE A 431 5.67 -40.19 -9.68
CA ILE A 431 4.99 -41.28 -8.98
C ILE A 431 3.53 -40.88 -8.77
N VAL A 432 2.59 -41.75 -9.06
CA VAL A 432 1.17 -41.52 -8.75
C VAL A 432 1.00 -41.37 -7.25
N GLU A 433 0.71 -40.15 -6.81
CA GLU A 433 0.46 -39.82 -5.41
C GLU A 433 -1.01 -40.06 -5.07
N LEU A 434 -1.90 -39.53 -5.91
CA LEU A 434 -3.35 -39.60 -5.75
C LEU A 434 -4.01 -39.70 -7.13
N PHE A 435 -5.16 -40.37 -7.21
CA PHE A 435 -6.05 -40.33 -8.37
C PHE A 435 -7.49 -40.60 -7.93
N ASN A 436 -8.47 -40.13 -8.70
CA ASN A 436 -9.89 -40.39 -8.47
C ASN A 436 -10.73 -40.19 -9.75
N ASP A 437 -11.98 -40.64 -9.74
CA ASP A 437 -13.03 -40.22 -10.69
C ASP A 437 -13.98 -39.22 -10.01
N ASN A 438 -13.71 -37.92 -10.17
CA ASN A 438 -14.52 -36.85 -9.59
C ASN A 438 -15.81 -36.64 -10.41
N ALA A 439 -16.81 -37.50 -10.20
CA ALA A 439 -18.03 -37.55 -11.01
C ALA A 439 -19.06 -36.42 -10.76
N LYS A 440 -18.75 -35.40 -9.97
CA LYS A 440 -19.67 -34.26 -9.72
C LYS A 440 -19.69 -33.35 -10.95
N TYR A 441 -20.87 -32.84 -11.33
CA TYR A 441 -21.01 -31.90 -12.45
C TYR A 441 -20.07 -30.68 -12.29
N LEU A 442 -19.30 -30.40 -13.34
CA LEU A 442 -18.25 -29.38 -13.45
C LEU A 442 -17.06 -29.51 -12.48
N ASP A 443 -16.84 -30.69 -11.91
CA ASP A 443 -15.61 -31.07 -11.18
C ASP A 443 -14.52 -31.55 -12.17
N TYR A 444 -13.42 -32.14 -11.69
CA TYR A 444 -12.31 -32.58 -12.54
C TYR A 444 -12.59 -33.81 -13.41
N GLY A 445 -13.65 -34.59 -13.18
CA GLY A 445 -13.78 -35.92 -13.78
C GLY A 445 -12.62 -36.84 -13.36
N PRO A 446 -12.18 -37.79 -14.21
CA PRO A 446 -10.97 -38.57 -13.95
C PRO A 446 -9.73 -37.68 -13.81
N VAL A 447 -9.08 -37.76 -12.66
CA VAL A 447 -7.96 -36.91 -12.25
C VAL A 447 -6.82 -37.72 -11.64
N VAL A 448 -5.58 -37.35 -11.96
CA VAL A 448 -4.36 -37.94 -11.38
C VAL A 448 -3.36 -36.87 -10.97
N ILE A 449 -2.72 -37.08 -9.83
CA ILE A 449 -1.63 -36.25 -9.31
C ILE A 449 -0.34 -37.07 -9.29
N LEU A 450 0.68 -36.60 -9.99
CA LEU A 450 2.02 -37.16 -9.96
C LEU A 450 2.91 -36.34 -9.02
N ARG A 451 3.62 -37.01 -8.10
CA ARG A 451 4.69 -36.42 -7.29
C ARG A 451 6.02 -36.57 -8.00
N HIS A 452 6.76 -35.47 -8.03
CA HIS A 452 8.11 -35.34 -8.57
C HIS A 452 9.07 -34.89 -7.47
N THR A 453 10.36 -35.00 -7.73
CA THR A 453 11.41 -34.63 -6.79
C THR A 453 12.48 -33.79 -7.50
N CYS A 454 12.86 -32.66 -6.92
CA CYS A 454 14.00 -31.85 -7.38
C CYS A 454 15.33 -32.56 -7.04
N ASP A 455 16.44 -32.10 -7.61
CA ASP A 455 17.78 -32.67 -7.35
C ASP A 455 18.16 -32.67 -5.85
N ASP A 456 17.61 -31.75 -5.05
CA ASP A 456 17.86 -31.62 -3.62
C ASP A 456 16.87 -32.39 -2.72
N GLY A 457 15.97 -33.19 -3.33
CA GLY A 457 14.95 -33.93 -2.60
C GLY A 457 13.65 -33.16 -2.36
N THR A 458 13.55 -31.88 -2.76
CA THR A 458 12.32 -31.09 -2.61
C THR A 458 11.19 -31.66 -3.49
N PRO A 459 10.05 -32.07 -2.90
CA PRO A 459 8.93 -32.58 -3.68
C PRO A 459 8.13 -31.45 -4.35
N PHE A 460 7.52 -31.75 -5.48
CA PHE A 460 6.50 -30.94 -6.15
C PHE A 460 5.55 -31.86 -6.93
N TRP A 461 4.44 -31.35 -7.45
CA TRP A 461 3.40 -32.18 -8.06
C TRP A 461 2.91 -31.61 -9.39
N THR A 462 2.44 -32.49 -10.27
CA THR A 462 1.62 -32.13 -11.43
C THR A 462 0.25 -32.78 -11.32
N LEU A 463 -0.80 -32.05 -11.66
CA LEU A 463 -2.19 -32.51 -11.66
C LEU A 463 -2.72 -32.49 -13.09
N TYR A 464 -3.39 -33.57 -13.47
CA TYR A 464 -4.03 -33.77 -14.77
C TYR A 464 -5.51 -34.08 -14.51
N GLY A 465 -6.40 -33.13 -14.82
CA GLY A 465 -7.85 -33.31 -14.74
C GLY A 465 -8.47 -33.46 -16.12
N HIS A 466 -9.75 -33.86 -16.15
CA HIS A 466 -10.56 -34.02 -17.36
C HIS A 466 -10.02 -35.08 -18.33
N LEU A 467 -9.53 -36.20 -17.76
CA LEU A 467 -9.09 -37.35 -18.53
C LEU A 467 -10.24 -38.34 -18.77
N SER A 468 -10.09 -39.23 -19.74
CA SER A 468 -11.04 -40.31 -20.02
C SER A 468 -11.02 -41.35 -18.90
N LYS A 469 -12.15 -42.01 -18.63
CA LYS A 469 -12.26 -43.10 -17.64
C LYS A 469 -11.38 -44.29 -17.99
N GLN A 470 -11.06 -44.50 -19.27
CA GLN A 470 -10.09 -45.51 -19.69
C GLN A 470 -8.71 -45.28 -19.03
N SER A 471 -8.36 -44.02 -18.73
CA SER A 471 -7.08 -43.69 -18.11
C SER A 471 -6.93 -44.27 -16.70
N LEU A 472 -8.03 -44.49 -15.98
CA LEU A 472 -8.03 -45.03 -14.61
C LEU A 472 -7.40 -46.43 -14.53
N GLU A 473 -7.51 -47.23 -15.59
CA GLU A 473 -6.92 -48.58 -15.66
C GLU A 473 -5.39 -48.55 -15.58
N ASN A 474 -4.78 -47.41 -15.95
CA ASN A 474 -3.34 -47.22 -15.94
C ASN A 474 -2.81 -46.68 -14.61
N TRP A 475 -3.67 -46.42 -13.61
CA TRP A 475 -3.25 -45.74 -12.37
C TRP A 475 -3.32 -46.66 -11.16
N GLN A 476 -2.30 -46.56 -10.33
CA GLN A 476 -2.23 -47.18 -9.02
C GLN A 476 -1.34 -46.30 -8.14
N ILE A 477 -1.73 -46.04 -6.89
CA ILE A 477 -0.90 -45.26 -5.96
C ILE A 477 0.49 -45.93 -5.85
N GLY A 478 1.54 -45.14 -6.05
CA GLY A 478 2.92 -45.61 -6.07
C GLY A 478 3.44 -46.08 -7.44
N LYS A 479 2.60 -46.12 -8.49
CA LYS A 479 3.07 -46.40 -9.85
C LYS A 479 4.03 -45.30 -10.32
N GLU A 480 5.18 -45.70 -10.84
CA GLU A 480 6.13 -44.79 -11.48
C GLU A 480 5.80 -44.60 -12.96
N PHE A 481 5.89 -43.37 -13.44
CA PHE A 481 5.87 -43.00 -14.85
C PHE A 481 7.21 -42.38 -15.22
N LYS A 482 7.77 -42.77 -16.37
CA LYS A 482 8.95 -42.13 -16.94
C LYS A 482 8.57 -40.91 -17.78
N ALA A 483 9.49 -39.94 -17.88
CA ALA A 483 9.29 -38.80 -18.76
C ALA A 483 9.00 -39.28 -20.20
N GLY A 484 7.88 -38.83 -20.78
CA GLY A 484 7.38 -39.21 -22.10
C GLY A 484 6.44 -40.41 -22.11
N GLU A 485 6.21 -41.05 -20.96
CA GLU A 485 5.26 -42.17 -20.84
C GLU A 485 3.81 -41.67 -20.87
N LEU A 486 2.93 -42.47 -21.48
CA LEU A 486 1.51 -42.19 -21.60
C LEU A 486 0.81 -42.32 -20.24
N ILE A 487 0.23 -41.22 -19.75
CA ILE A 487 -0.54 -41.19 -18.50
C ILE A 487 -1.99 -41.58 -18.75
N GLY A 488 -2.58 -41.10 -19.85
CA GLY A 488 -3.99 -41.27 -20.15
C GLY A 488 -4.39 -40.56 -21.44
N TRP A 489 -5.68 -40.36 -21.60
CA TRP A 489 -6.28 -39.74 -22.78
C TRP A 489 -7.28 -38.65 -22.38
N MET A 490 -7.51 -37.68 -23.26
CA MET A 490 -8.45 -36.60 -23.04
C MET A 490 -9.90 -37.12 -23.05
N GLY A 491 -10.67 -36.81 -22.01
CA GLY A 491 -12.05 -37.27 -21.87
C GLY A 491 -13.03 -36.49 -22.76
N ASP A 492 -14.19 -37.09 -23.04
CA ASP A 492 -15.31 -36.37 -23.66
C ASP A 492 -16.10 -35.53 -22.65
N GLU A 493 -17.07 -34.74 -23.11
CA GLU A 493 -17.88 -33.87 -22.24
C GLU A 493 -18.65 -34.63 -21.14
N SER A 494 -19.04 -35.88 -21.40
CA SER A 494 -19.75 -36.71 -20.42
C SER A 494 -18.81 -37.29 -19.35
N GLU A 495 -17.55 -37.57 -19.73
CA GLU A 495 -16.50 -38.01 -18.81
C GLU A 495 -15.91 -36.84 -18.01
N ASN A 496 -15.78 -35.68 -18.65
CA ASN A 496 -15.32 -34.43 -18.05
C ASN A 496 -16.44 -33.66 -17.33
N VAL A 497 -17.51 -34.37 -16.95
CA VAL A 497 -18.59 -33.89 -16.09
C VAL A 497 -19.22 -32.56 -16.55
N GLY A 498 -19.36 -32.36 -17.86
CA GLY A 498 -19.98 -31.18 -18.46
C GLY A 498 -19.00 -30.16 -19.05
N TRP A 499 -17.69 -30.35 -18.87
CA TRP A 499 -16.69 -29.49 -19.51
C TRP A 499 -16.38 -29.93 -20.95
N PRO A 500 -16.18 -28.99 -21.90
CA PRO A 500 -15.67 -29.32 -23.23
C PRO A 500 -14.37 -30.15 -23.17
N PRO A 501 -14.09 -31.03 -24.16
CA PRO A 501 -12.87 -31.85 -24.17
C PRO A 501 -11.58 -31.03 -24.02
N HIS A 502 -10.89 -31.20 -22.90
CA HIS A 502 -9.59 -30.59 -22.61
C HIS A 502 -8.88 -31.39 -21.51
N VAL A 503 -7.58 -31.15 -21.31
CA VAL A 503 -6.88 -31.53 -20.09
C VAL A 503 -6.59 -30.29 -19.28
N HIS A 504 -6.92 -30.33 -17.98
CA HIS A 504 -6.48 -29.33 -17.03
C HIS A 504 -5.11 -29.71 -16.50
N PHE A 505 -4.08 -28.92 -16.82
CA PHE A 505 -2.71 -29.19 -16.38
C PHE A 505 -2.23 -28.15 -15.37
N GLN A 506 -1.89 -28.60 -14.16
CA GLN A 506 -1.52 -27.74 -13.05
C GLN A 506 -0.18 -28.16 -12.41
N LEU A 507 0.63 -27.18 -11.98
CA LEU A 507 1.94 -27.38 -11.35
C LEU A 507 1.92 -26.90 -9.90
N LEU A 508 2.01 -27.83 -8.95
CA LEU A 508 1.81 -27.59 -7.53
C LEU A 508 3.11 -27.74 -6.73
N THR A 509 3.25 -26.93 -5.69
CA THR A 509 4.42 -26.92 -4.78
C THR A 509 4.12 -27.53 -3.40
N ASP A 510 2.84 -27.77 -3.12
CA ASP A 510 2.28 -28.46 -1.96
C ASP A 510 0.81 -28.82 -2.28
N LEU A 511 0.22 -29.77 -1.55
CA LEU A 511 -1.20 -30.12 -1.65
C LEU A 511 -2.05 -29.46 -0.55
N CYS A 512 -1.42 -28.77 0.40
CA CYS A 512 -2.04 -27.97 1.46
C CYS A 512 -3.08 -28.77 2.28
N GLY A 513 -2.86 -30.08 2.44
CA GLY A 513 -3.79 -31.00 3.11
C GLY A 513 -5.11 -31.24 2.38
N MET A 514 -5.30 -30.68 1.18
CA MET A 514 -6.53 -30.82 0.36
C MET A 514 -6.55 -32.12 -0.46
N GLY A 515 -5.40 -32.76 -0.63
CA GLY A 515 -5.30 -34.02 -1.38
C GLY A 515 -5.69 -33.86 -2.85
N ILE A 516 -6.60 -34.72 -3.33
CA ILE A 516 -7.04 -34.73 -4.75
C ILE A 516 -7.92 -33.52 -5.09
N ASP A 517 -8.54 -32.89 -4.07
CA ASP A 517 -9.45 -31.76 -4.22
C ASP A 517 -8.74 -30.39 -4.12
N VAL A 518 -7.42 -30.37 -4.34
CA VAL A 518 -6.64 -29.13 -4.40
C VAL A 518 -7.22 -28.17 -5.45
N TYR A 519 -7.25 -26.88 -5.13
CA TYR A 519 -7.91 -25.88 -5.97
C TYR A 519 -7.26 -25.75 -7.34
N GLY A 520 -8.07 -25.90 -8.39
CA GLY A 520 -7.76 -25.52 -9.77
C GLY A 520 -8.16 -24.09 -10.10
N VAL A 521 -8.86 -23.43 -9.17
CA VAL A 521 -9.33 -22.04 -9.29
C VAL A 521 -9.17 -21.34 -7.94
N ALA A 522 -8.45 -20.22 -7.91
CA ALA A 522 -8.18 -19.42 -6.72
C ALA A 522 -9.31 -18.42 -6.40
N PRO A 523 -9.55 -18.15 -5.11
CA PRO A 523 -10.29 -16.98 -4.65
C PRO A 523 -9.64 -15.67 -5.13
N ARG A 524 -10.46 -14.65 -5.42
CA ARG A 524 -9.98 -13.34 -5.91
C ARG A 524 -9.00 -12.66 -4.95
N GLU A 525 -9.21 -12.79 -3.65
CA GLU A 525 -8.37 -12.17 -2.62
C GLU A 525 -7.07 -12.96 -2.35
N GLU A 526 -6.93 -14.20 -2.88
CA GLU A 526 -5.81 -15.09 -2.60
C GLU A 526 -4.97 -15.45 -3.83
N VAL A 527 -5.09 -14.70 -4.93
CA VAL A 527 -4.31 -14.96 -6.16
C VAL A 527 -2.80 -14.93 -5.87
N SER A 528 -2.33 -13.96 -5.08
CA SER A 528 -0.92 -13.84 -4.65
C SER A 528 -0.44 -15.08 -3.90
N LEU A 529 -1.26 -15.60 -2.97
CA LEU A 529 -1.00 -16.85 -2.24
C LEU A 529 -0.91 -18.04 -3.21
N TRP A 530 -1.93 -18.22 -4.03
CA TRP A 530 -2.03 -19.39 -4.90
C TRP A 530 -1.02 -19.40 -6.03
N ARG A 531 -0.49 -18.26 -6.48
CA ARG A 531 0.67 -18.23 -7.40
C ARG A 531 1.95 -18.79 -6.79
N GLY A 532 2.05 -18.81 -5.46
CA GLY A 532 3.15 -19.48 -4.74
C GLY A 532 2.90 -20.97 -4.51
N ILE A 533 1.64 -21.41 -4.50
CA ILE A 533 1.24 -22.81 -4.29
C ILE A 533 1.14 -23.56 -5.63
N SER A 534 0.43 -22.98 -6.59
CA SER A 534 0.28 -23.41 -7.97
C SER A 534 1.10 -22.51 -8.89
N LEU A 535 2.29 -22.97 -9.31
CA LEU A 535 3.17 -22.22 -10.19
C LEU A 535 2.64 -22.19 -11.62
N ASN A 536 3.09 -21.22 -12.41
CA ASN A 536 2.78 -21.15 -13.83
C ASN A 536 3.23 -22.45 -14.54
N PRO A 537 2.31 -23.26 -15.10
CA PRO A 537 2.66 -24.51 -15.78
C PRO A 537 3.56 -24.32 -17.00
N ASN A 538 3.72 -23.10 -17.51
CA ASN A 538 4.64 -22.82 -18.62
C ASN A 538 6.11 -23.14 -18.32
N LEU A 539 6.48 -23.31 -17.05
CA LEU A 539 7.78 -23.87 -16.64
C LEU A 539 8.01 -25.28 -17.22
N ILE A 540 6.93 -26.02 -17.49
CA ILE A 540 6.93 -27.33 -18.12
C ILE A 540 6.49 -27.23 -19.59
N LEU A 541 5.41 -26.48 -19.89
CA LEU A 541 4.81 -26.41 -21.23
C LEU A 541 5.70 -25.71 -22.28
N ARG A 542 6.60 -24.81 -21.85
CA ARG A 542 7.61 -24.13 -22.69
C ARG A 542 7.03 -23.43 -23.93
N VAL A 543 5.85 -22.84 -23.79
CA VAL A 543 5.25 -21.98 -24.81
C VAL A 543 5.95 -20.60 -24.75
N PRO A 544 6.49 -20.08 -25.87
CA PRO A 544 7.34 -18.88 -25.84
C PRO A 544 6.69 -17.63 -25.24
N GLU A 545 5.39 -17.41 -25.48
CA GLU A 545 4.67 -16.20 -25.07
C GLU A 545 3.19 -16.52 -24.79
N GLY A 546 2.52 -15.67 -23.99
CA GLY A 546 1.06 -15.62 -23.88
C GLY A 546 0.38 -16.53 -22.85
N VAL A 547 1.12 -17.38 -22.12
CA VAL A 547 0.52 -18.33 -21.16
C VAL A 547 0.07 -17.68 -19.85
N ASP A 548 0.72 -16.61 -19.38
CA ASP A 548 0.31 -15.91 -18.16
C ASP A 548 -0.74 -14.85 -18.49
N ALA A 549 -1.92 -14.92 -17.88
CA ALA A 549 -2.84 -13.80 -17.88
C ALA A 549 -2.25 -12.71 -16.97
N HIS A 550 -2.01 -11.51 -17.49
CA HIS A 550 -1.71 -10.33 -16.68
C HIS A 550 -2.97 -9.90 -15.91
N SER A 551 -3.34 -10.72 -14.93
CA SER A 551 -4.66 -10.73 -14.36
C SER A 551 -4.90 -9.44 -13.57
N ARG A 552 -5.97 -8.75 -13.92
CA ARG A 552 -6.36 -7.49 -13.27
C ARG A 552 -6.93 -7.84 -11.90
N ILE A 553 -6.20 -7.51 -10.84
CA ILE A 553 -6.66 -7.61 -9.46
C ILE A 553 -7.48 -6.38 -9.07
N SER A 554 -8.32 -6.50 -8.05
CA SER A 554 -9.19 -5.40 -7.60
C SER A 554 -8.38 -4.23 -7.02
N GLY A 555 -8.94 -3.01 -7.04
CA GLY A 555 -8.33 -1.83 -6.41
C GLY A 555 -8.03 -2.04 -4.91
N ARG A 556 -8.89 -2.78 -4.20
CA ARG A 556 -8.68 -3.20 -2.81
C ARG A 556 -7.44 -4.07 -2.67
N THR A 557 -7.32 -5.10 -3.49
CA THR A 557 -6.16 -6.01 -3.50
C THR A 557 -4.87 -5.22 -3.81
N ILE A 558 -4.90 -4.30 -4.77
CA ILE A 558 -3.75 -3.42 -5.08
C ILE A 558 -3.36 -2.59 -3.85
N LYS A 559 -4.32 -1.96 -3.17
CA LYS A 559 -4.09 -1.15 -1.96
C LYS A 559 -3.44 -1.98 -0.85
N GLU A 560 -3.91 -3.20 -0.64
CA GLU A 560 -3.39 -4.10 0.40
C GLU A 560 -1.98 -4.63 0.08
N GLU A 561 -1.73 -5.07 -1.15
CA GLU A 561 -0.42 -5.56 -1.60
C GLU A 561 0.63 -4.44 -1.57
N ARG A 562 0.25 -3.19 -1.86
CA ARG A 562 1.15 -2.03 -1.73
C ARG A 562 1.70 -1.85 -0.32
N LEU A 563 0.96 -2.24 0.73
CA LEU A 563 1.41 -2.08 2.13
C LEU A 563 2.58 -2.99 2.50
N VAL A 564 2.77 -4.07 1.74
CA VAL A 564 3.83 -5.06 1.97
C VAL A 564 4.93 -4.98 0.90
N ALA A 565 4.56 -4.68 -0.35
CA ALA A 565 5.49 -4.69 -1.48
C ALA A 565 6.15 -3.34 -1.78
N ILE A 566 5.57 -2.22 -1.32
CA ILE A 566 6.02 -0.86 -1.67
C ILE A 566 6.27 -0.02 -0.42
N GLY A 567 7.26 0.88 -0.49
CA GLY A 567 7.61 1.80 0.59
C GLY A 567 6.42 2.67 1.00
N ARG A 568 6.09 2.68 2.30
CA ARG A 568 4.87 3.32 2.83
C ARG A 568 4.92 4.84 2.89
N ASN A 569 6.09 5.42 2.69
CA ASN A 569 6.29 6.86 2.53
C ASN A 569 5.86 7.36 1.13
N LEU A 570 5.40 6.47 0.23
CA LEU A 570 4.78 6.82 -1.04
C LEU A 570 3.26 6.93 -0.86
N SER A 571 2.76 8.18 -0.84
CA SER A 571 1.36 8.50 -0.59
C SER A 571 0.43 8.10 -1.74
N LEU A 572 -0.83 7.85 -1.40
CA LEU A 572 -1.95 7.76 -2.34
C LEU A 572 -2.85 8.99 -2.13
N ASN A 573 -3.47 9.45 -3.21
CA ASN A 573 -4.42 10.57 -3.17
C ASN A 573 -5.83 10.05 -2.86
N PHE A 574 -6.66 10.93 -2.30
CA PHE A 574 -8.07 10.72 -1.92
C PHE A 574 -8.29 9.71 -0.77
N LYS A 575 -9.46 9.77 -0.15
CA LYS A 575 -9.87 8.81 0.90
C LYS A 575 -9.93 7.38 0.36
N GLU A 576 -10.56 7.21 -0.80
CA GLU A 576 -10.51 5.97 -1.57
C GLU A 576 -9.62 6.16 -2.81
N PRO A 577 -8.43 5.53 -2.82
CA PRO A 577 -7.51 5.64 -3.95
C PRO A 577 -8.10 5.10 -5.25
N LEU A 578 -7.93 5.85 -6.33
CA LEU A 578 -8.38 5.44 -7.67
C LEU A 578 -7.47 4.37 -8.28
N HIS A 579 -8.07 3.40 -8.98
CA HIS A 579 -7.37 2.43 -9.81
C HIS A 579 -7.43 2.85 -11.29
N ILE A 580 -6.48 3.69 -11.68
CA ILE A 580 -6.38 4.19 -13.06
C ILE A 580 -5.77 3.12 -13.97
N VAL A 581 -6.47 2.79 -15.07
CA VAL A 581 -6.06 1.77 -16.04
C VAL A 581 -5.71 2.33 -17.42
N ALA A 582 -6.16 3.55 -17.73
CA ALA A 582 -5.86 4.23 -18.98
C ALA A 582 -5.83 5.76 -18.82
N GLY A 583 -5.31 6.44 -19.83
CA GLY A 583 -5.38 7.90 -19.95
C GLY A 583 -5.50 8.32 -21.41
N GLU A 584 -6.26 9.39 -21.66
CA GLU A 584 -6.53 9.91 -22.99
C GLU A 584 -6.63 11.44 -22.95
N GLY A 585 -5.72 12.13 -23.63
CA GLY A 585 -5.69 13.58 -23.66
C GLY A 585 -5.55 14.16 -22.26
N ALA A 586 -6.55 14.91 -21.80
CA ALA A 586 -6.58 15.49 -20.45
C ALA A 586 -7.33 14.63 -19.41
N TYR A 587 -7.60 13.37 -19.70
CA TYR A 587 -8.36 12.49 -18.82
C TYR A 587 -7.56 11.27 -18.34
N LEU A 588 -7.78 10.89 -17.09
CA LEU A 588 -7.46 9.57 -16.55
C LEU A 588 -8.74 8.73 -16.49
N ILE A 589 -8.61 7.42 -16.73
CA ILE A 589 -9.74 6.50 -16.83
C ILE A 589 -9.54 5.36 -15.83
N ASP A 590 -10.53 5.14 -14.97
CA ASP A 590 -10.50 4.07 -13.98
C ASP A 590 -10.94 2.71 -14.57
N GLU A 591 -10.88 1.66 -13.76
CA GLU A 591 -11.26 0.30 -14.13
C GLU A 591 -12.75 0.14 -14.49
N SER A 592 -13.60 1.09 -14.07
CA SER A 592 -15.04 1.12 -14.37
C SER A 592 -15.35 1.92 -15.64
N GLY A 593 -14.34 2.55 -16.25
CA GLY A 593 -14.49 3.41 -17.42
C GLY A 593 -14.87 4.85 -17.09
N ASN A 594 -14.89 5.25 -15.82
CA ASN A 594 -15.14 6.65 -15.45
C ASN A 594 -13.96 7.51 -15.89
N ARG A 595 -14.27 8.70 -16.41
CA ARG A 595 -13.28 9.66 -16.90
C ARG A 595 -13.11 10.80 -15.90
N TYR A 596 -11.87 11.08 -15.54
CA TYR A 596 -11.51 12.15 -14.62
C TYR A 596 -10.66 13.20 -15.32
N LEU A 597 -11.14 14.44 -15.38
CA LEU A 597 -10.38 15.57 -15.92
C LEU A 597 -9.16 15.83 -15.02
N ASP A 598 -7.99 15.70 -15.61
CA ASP A 598 -6.71 15.78 -14.91
C ASP A 598 -6.20 17.22 -14.85
N LEU A 599 -6.43 17.88 -13.73
CA LEU A 599 -5.90 19.20 -13.45
C LEU A 599 -4.65 19.19 -12.57
N VAL A 600 -4.10 17.99 -12.31
CA VAL A 600 -3.02 17.78 -11.35
C VAL A 600 -1.71 17.44 -12.05
N ASN A 601 -1.70 16.80 -13.22
CA ASN A 601 -0.47 16.29 -13.83
C ASN A 601 0.12 17.21 -14.90
N ASN A 602 1.21 17.92 -14.55
CA ASN A 602 2.07 18.62 -15.51
C ASN A 602 3.12 17.69 -16.17
N VAL A 603 3.16 16.42 -15.76
CA VAL A 603 4.05 15.40 -16.33
C VAL A 603 3.55 14.98 -17.71
N ALA A 604 2.25 14.68 -17.86
CA ALA A 604 1.61 14.42 -19.15
C ALA A 604 1.35 15.75 -19.91
N HIS A 605 2.44 16.49 -20.14
CA HIS A 605 2.44 17.84 -20.67
C HIS A 605 1.67 18.03 -21.99
N VAL A 606 1.82 17.11 -22.94
CA VAL A 606 1.11 17.12 -24.24
C VAL A 606 -0.14 16.23 -24.23
N GLY A 607 -0.54 15.74 -23.05
CA GLY A 607 -1.67 14.83 -22.85
C GLY A 607 -1.27 13.35 -22.74
N HIS A 608 -2.17 12.59 -22.11
CA HIS A 608 -2.07 11.14 -21.93
C HIS A 608 -2.28 10.41 -23.26
N GLY A 609 -1.46 9.39 -23.52
CA GLY A 609 -1.63 8.50 -24.68
C GLY A 609 -1.42 9.16 -26.05
N HIS A 610 -0.68 10.28 -26.12
CA HIS A 610 -0.53 11.05 -27.37
C HIS A 610 0.00 10.18 -28.54
N PRO A 611 -0.75 10.04 -29.66
CA PRO A 611 -0.46 9.02 -30.69
C PRO A 611 0.89 9.22 -31.38
N ARG A 612 1.28 10.47 -31.69
CA ARG A 612 2.61 10.79 -32.26
C ARG A 612 3.75 10.32 -31.35
N LEU A 613 3.58 10.46 -30.04
CA LEU A 613 4.61 10.13 -29.06
C LEU A 613 4.73 8.61 -28.89
N VAL A 614 3.60 7.91 -28.75
CA VAL A 614 3.55 6.45 -28.64
C VAL A 614 4.23 5.79 -29.85
N ALA A 615 3.91 6.26 -31.06
CA ALA A 615 4.50 5.74 -32.29
C ALA A 615 6.02 5.97 -32.35
N ALA A 616 6.50 7.17 -31.99
CA ALA A 616 7.93 7.50 -31.98
C ALA A 616 8.72 6.67 -30.95
N ALA A 617 8.18 6.54 -29.74
CA ALA A 617 8.79 5.75 -28.67
C ALA A 617 8.89 4.27 -29.04
N ALA A 618 7.80 3.66 -29.51
CA ALA A 618 7.77 2.25 -29.90
C ALA A 618 8.76 1.96 -31.04
N LYS A 619 8.79 2.82 -32.06
CA LYS A 619 9.73 2.69 -33.19
C LYS A 619 11.19 2.76 -32.73
N GLN A 620 11.54 3.71 -31.88
CA GLN A 620 12.92 3.84 -31.41
C GLN A 620 13.33 2.69 -30.50
N MET A 621 12.42 2.22 -29.62
CA MET A 621 12.67 1.08 -28.74
C MET A 621 12.97 -0.20 -29.53
N ALA A 622 12.24 -0.44 -30.62
CA ALA A 622 12.49 -1.57 -31.53
C ALA A 622 13.79 -1.43 -32.34
N THR A 623 14.37 -0.22 -32.42
CA THR A 623 15.55 0.06 -33.23
C THR A 623 16.84 0.02 -32.41
N LEU A 624 16.95 0.87 -31.38
CA LEU A 624 18.16 1.00 -30.56
C LEU A 624 17.84 1.70 -29.24
N ASN A 625 18.32 1.13 -28.12
CA ASN A 625 18.31 1.78 -26.82
C ASN A 625 19.58 1.42 -26.03
N THR A 626 20.58 2.31 -26.05
CA THR A 626 21.90 2.12 -25.42
C THR A 626 22.39 3.41 -24.78
N ASN A 627 23.53 3.37 -24.09
CA ASN A 627 24.14 4.55 -23.47
C ASN A 627 24.85 5.47 -24.48
N THR A 628 25.23 6.66 -24.02
CA THR A 628 25.79 7.75 -24.85
C THR A 628 27.28 7.63 -25.20
N ARG A 629 27.96 6.52 -24.84
CA ARG A 629 29.35 6.29 -25.28
C ARG A 629 29.43 5.85 -26.74
N TYR A 630 28.30 5.44 -27.32
CA TYR A 630 28.15 5.21 -28.75
C TYR A 630 27.45 6.40 -29.39
N LEU A 631 27.92 6.82 -30.55
CA LEU A 631 27.34 7.95 -31.26
C LEU A 631 25.92 7.62 -31.73
N HIS A 632 24.98 8.53 -31.51
CA HIS A 632 23.66 8.51 -32.15
C HIS A 632 23.21 9.94 -32.43
N GLN A 633 22.47 10.13 -33.51
CA GLN A 633 22.09 11.46 -34.00
C GLN A 633 21.03 12.13 -33.11
N SER A 634 20.10 11.35 -32.55
CA SER A 634 18.93 11.87 -31.85
C SER A 634 19.24 12.71 -30.62
N ILE A 635 20.33 12.44 -29.89
CA ILE A 635 20.74 13.28 -28.74
C ILE A 635 21.19 14.67 -29.18
N ILE A 636 21.85 14.78 -30.34
CA ILE A 636 22.32 16.07 -30.87
C ILE A 636 21.15 16.87 -31.44
N GLU A 637 20.21 16.22 -32.12
CA GLU A 637 18.99 16.87 -32.60
C GLU A 637 18.17 17.42 -31.44
N TYR A 638 17.92 16.58 -30.43
CA TYR A 638 17.17 17.00 -29.25
C TYR A 638 17.88 18.11 -28.47
N ALA A 639 19.20 17.99 -28.28
CA ALA A 639 19.99 19.04 -27.63
C ALA A 639 19.89 20.38 -28.36
N ARG A 640 19.99 20.38 -29.70
CA ARG A 640 19.87 21.60 -30.51
C ARG A 640 18.49 22.23 -30.43
N SER A 641 17.43 21.42 -30.47
CA SER A 641 16.05 21.90 -30.31
C SER A 641 15.85 22.58 -28.96
N LEU A 642 16.31 21.97 -27.86
CA LEU A 642 16.23 22.58 -26.53
C LEU A 642 17.05 23.88 -26.45
N ILE A 643 18.32 23.86 -26.90
CA ILE A 643 19.20 25.05 -26.90
C ILE A 643 18.57 26.20 -27.69
N SER A 644 17.85 25.93 -28.79
CA SER A 644 17.20 26.96 -29.60
C SER A 644 16.14 27.78 -28.85
N THR A 645 15.67 27.28 -27.70
CA THR A 645 14.69 27.97 -26.84
C THR A 645 15.32 28.70 -25.66
N LEU A 646 16.62 28.54 -25.46
CA LEU A 646 17.37 29.12 -24.35
C LEU A 646 18.14 30.36 -24.82
N PRO A 647 18.44 31.32 -23.91
CA PRO A 647 19.36 32.41 -24.21
C PRO A 647 20.75 31.91 -24.63
N ASP A 648 21.39 32.61 -25.58
CA ASP A 648 22.67 32.21 -26.21
C ASP A 648 23.78 31.70 -25.27
N PRO A 649 24.00 32.27 -24.06
CA PRO A 649 25.03 31.74 -23.16
C PRO A 649 24.82 30.29 -22.75
N LEU A 650 23.57 29.82 -22.67
CA LEU A 650 23.18 28.48 -22.22
C LEU A 650 23.22 27.49 -23.39
N SER A 651 24.44 27.07 -23.73
CA SER A 651 24.74 26.34 -24.97
C SER A 651 25.23 24.90 -24.77
N VAL A 652 25.36 24.43 -23.52
CA VAL A 652 25.77 23.06 -23.20
C VAL A 652 24.68 22.35 -22.42
N LEU A 653 24.34 21.13 -22.84
CA LEU A 653 23.35 20.28 -22.19
C LEU A 653 23.99 19.02 -21.60
N TYR A 654 23.56 18.68 -20.38
CA TYR A 654 23.71 17.36 -19.79
C TYR A 654 22.33 16.72 -19.66
N PHE A 655 22.18 15.47 -20.09
CA PHE A 655 20.94 14.72 -19.91
C PHE A 655 21.02 13.78 -18.70
N VAL A 656 19.94 13.75 -17.93
CA VAL A 656 19.75 12.92 -16.73
C VAL A 656 18.33 12.37 -16.71
N ASN A 657 17.93 11.64 -15.66
CA ASN A 657 16.67 10.88 -15.64
C ASN A 657 15.58 11.49 -14.76
N SER A 658 15.91 12.45 -13.90
CA SER A 658 14.94 13.14 -13.05
C SER A 658 15.34 14.58 -12.75
N GLY A 659 14.37 15.40 -12.33
CA GLY A 659 14.64 16.75 -11.84
C GLY A 659 15.57 16.76 -10.61
N SER A 660 15.50 15.74 -9.75
CA SER A 660 16.43 15.58 -8.62
C SER A 660 17.86 15.42 -9.12
N GLU A 661 18.11 14.55 -10.11
CA GLU A 661 19.44 14.39 -10.70
C GLU A 661 19.93 15.66 -11.41
N ALA A 662 19.02 16.42 -12.03
CA ALA A 662 19.36 17.67 -12.68
C ALA A 662 19.84 18.71 -11.66
N ASN A 663 19.11 18.87 -10.56
CA ASN A 663 19.50 19.78 -9.47
C ASN A 663 20.76 19.28 -8.73
N ASP A 664 20.92 17.98 -8.53
CA ASP A 664 22.14 17.39 -7.95
C ASP A 664 23.37 17.66 -8.83
N LEU A 665 23.24 17.48 -10.15
CA LEU A 665 24.30 17.84 -11.09
C LEU A 665 24.56 19.35 -11.11
N ALA A 666 23.54 20.20 -11.01
CA ALA A 666 23.72 21.65 -10.92
C ALA A 666 24.54 22.06 -9.68
N ILE A 667 24.32 21.43 -8.52
CA ILE A 667 25.14 21.61 -7.31
C ILE A 667 26.60 21.25 -7.62
N ARG A 668 26.85 20.13 -8.29
CA ARG A 668 28.22 19.70 -8.65
C ARG A 668 28.90 20.67 -9.61
N LEU A 669 28.18 21.15 -10.64
CA LEU A 669 28.67 22.15 -11.60
C LEU A 669 29.01 23.46 -10.88
N ALA A 670 28.13 23.94 -10.01
CA ALA A 670 28.35 25.16 -9.21
C ALA A 670 29.60 25.06 -8.34
N LYS A 671 29.76 23.97 -7.59
CA LYS A 671 30.94 23.71 -6.74
C LYS A 671 32.21 23.62 -7.58
N ALA A 672 32.17 22.91 -8.72
CA ALA A 672 33.34 22.73 -9.58
C ALA A 672 33.80 24.04 -10.24
N HIS A 673 32.88 24.90 -10.63
CA HIS A 673 33.18 26.19 -11.24
C HIS A 673 33.64 27.22 -10.20
N THR A 674 32.86 27.41 -9.14
CA THR A 674 33.14 28.46 -8.14
C THR A 674 34.20 28.09 -7.12
N LYS A 675 34.45 26.78 -6.91
CA LYS A 675 35.28 26.20 -5.83
C LYS A 675 34.77 26.53 -4.43
N ARG A 676 33.44 26.65 -4.26
CA ARG A 676 32.78 27.08 -3.02
C ARG A 676 31.67 26.13 -2.61
N ASN A 677 31.15 26.27 -1.39
CA ASN A 677 30.18 25.33 -0.80
C ASN A 677 28.91 25.96 -0.21
N GLY A 678 28.78 27.29 -0.20
CA GLY A 678 27.59 27.96 0.32
C GLY A 678 26.41 27.91 -0.65
N PHE A 679 25.19 27.76 -0.14
CA PHE A 679 23.96 27.78 -0.94
C PHE A 679 22.91 28.71 -0.36
N LEU A 680 22.14 29.34 -1.24
CA LEU A 680 20.94 30.08 -0.89
C LEU A 680 19.74 29.43 -1.59
N ALA A 681 18.62 29.30 -0.89
CA ALA A 681 17.33 28.89 -1.44
C ALA A 681 16.21 29.80 -0.90
N LEU A 682 15.04 29.77 -1.55
CA LEU A 682 13.83 30.42 -1.02
C LEU A 682 13.11 29.52 -0.03
N ASP A 683 12.49 30.10 0.98
CA ASP A 683 11.64 29.36 1.90
C ASP A 683 10.51 28.63 1.14
N HIS A 684 10.07 27.49 1.68
CA HIS A 684 9.16 26.54 1.05
C HIS A 684 9.56 25.97 -0.32
N ALA A 685 10.76 26.25 -0.84
CA ALA A 685 11.22 25.66 -2.11
C ALA A 685 11.45 24.14 -2.01
N TYR A 686 11.22 23.43 -3.12
CA TYR A 686 11.47 22.00 -3.24
C TYR A 686 12.15 21.65 -4.57
N HIS A 687 13.39 21.16 -4.49
CA HIS A 687 14.23 20.90 -5.66
C HIS A 687 14.41 19.41 -5.99
N GLY A 688 13.97 18.48 -5.12
CA GLY A 688 14.12 17.04 -5.36
C GLY A 688 14.40 16.22 -4.10
N HIS A 689 14.82 14.97 -4.29
CA HIS A 689 14.88 13.97 -3.21
C HIS A 689 16.25 13.28 -3.03
N THR A 690 17.30 13.67 -3.76
CA THR A 690 18.66 13.19 -3.42
C THR A 690 19.15 13.93 -2.17
N ASP A 691 20.07 13.34 -1.41
CA ASP A 691 20.54 13.93 -0.14
C ASP A 691 21.00 15.38 -0.31
N SER A 692 21.85 15.65 -1.32
CA SER A 692 22.38 17.00 -1.56
C SER A 692 21.30 18.03 -1.94
N VAL A 693 20.23 17.56 -2.58
CA VAL A 693 19.11 18.40 -3.02
C VAL A 693 18.10 18.60 -1.88
N VAL A 694 17.91 17.59 -1.03
CA VAL A 694 17.13 17.71 0.21
C VAL A 694 17.76 18.74 1.13
N GLU A 695 19.09 18.79 1.25
CA GLU A 695 19.82 19.78 2.06
C GLU A 695 19.55 21.23 1.67
N ILE A 696 19.22 21.49 0.39
CA ILE A 696 18.88 22.84 -0.12
C ILE A 696 17.37 23.04 -0.34
N SER A 697 16.51 22.12 0.14
CA SER A 697 15.05 22.19 -0.02
C SER A 697 14.33 22.47 1.32
N PRO A 698 14.04 23.73 1.67
CA PRO A 698 13.39 24.09 2.95
C PRO A 698 12.08 23.35 3.21
N TYR A 699 11.29 23.09 2.16
CA TYR A 699 10.07 22.28 2.26
C TYR A 699 10.28 20.91 2.89
N LYS A 700 11.46 20.28 2.67
CA LYS A 700 11.79 18.96 3.21
C LYS A 700 12.45 19.04 4.57
N PHE A 701 13.49 19.84 4.74
CA PHE A 701 14.25 19.82 5.98
C PHE A 701 13.58 20.56 7.15
N PHE A 702 12.67 21.52 6.88
CA PHE A 702 11.78 22.08 7.91
C PHE A 702 10.45 21.32 8.02
N GLY A 703 10.13 20.49 7.03
CA GLY A 703 8.93 19.64 7.03
C GLY A 703 9.02 18.45 7.99
N LYS A 704 7.91 17.71 8.11
CA LYS A 704 7.82 16.53 8.95
C LYS A 704 8.88 15.49 8.56
N GLY A 705 9.72 15.11 9.52
CA GLY A 705 10.81 14.14 9.33
C GLY A 705 12.13 14.74 8.85
N GLY A 706 12.20 16.05 8.62
CA GLY A 706 13.43 16.77 8.31
C GLY A 706 14.36 16.94 9.53
N ALA A 707 15.66 17.09 9.27
CA ALA A 707 16.69 17.28 10.30
C ALA A 707 17.09 18.76 10.52
N GLY A 708 16.35 19.69 9.92
CA GLY A 708 16.71 21.11 9.89
C GLY A 708 17.74 21.47 8.81
N LYS A 709 18.01 22.76 8.70
CA LYS A 709 18.87 23.36 7.67
C LYS A 709 20.34 22.97 7.86
N ALA A 710 21.04 22.62 6.77
CA ALA A 710 22.48 22.40 6.77
C ALA A 710 23.27 23.70 7.04
N ARG A 711 24.48 23.60 7.61
CA ARG A 711 25.29 24.76 8.03
C ARG A 711 25.66 25.70 6.88
N ASN A 712 25.98 25.14 5.72
CA ASN A 712 26.38 25.86 4.52
C ASN A 712 25.19 26.36 3.67
N VAL A 713 23.97 26.28 4.18
CA VAL A 713 22.75 26.70 3.49
C VAL A 713 22.12 27.85 4.27
N ASN A 714 21.73 28.92 3.57
CA ASN A 714 20.80 29.92 4.09
C ASN A 714 19.50 29.92 3.29
N VAL A 715 18.44 30.43 3.93
CA VAL A 715 17.08 30.44 3.37
C VAL A 715 16.58 31.88 3.40
N ALA A 716 16.33 32.44 2.22
CA ALA A 716 15.67 33.74 2.09
C ALA A 716 14.16 33.57 2.24
N ARG A 717 13.52 34.55 2.88
CA ARG A 717 12.06 34.58 3.04
C ARG A 717 11.39 34.55 1.67
N LEU A 718 10.32 33.77 1.57
CA LEU A 718 9.52 33.69 0.36
C LEU A 718 8.81 35.02 0.07
N PRO A 719 8.99 35.64 -1.13
CA PRO A 719 8.35 36.90 -1.50
C PRO A 719 6.84 36.80 -1.80
N ASP A 720 6.04 36.38 -0.82
CA ASP A 720 4.59 36.34 -0.91
C ASP A 720 3.96 37.70 -0.56
N LEU A 721 3.47 38.41 -1.57
CA LEU A 721 2.85 39.73 -1.40
C LEU A 721 1.42 39.67 -0.83
N PHE A 722 0.78 38.50 -0.82
CA PHE A 722 -0.58 38.31 -0.34
C PHE A 722 -0.60 37.99 1.15
N ARG A 723 0.08 36.91 1.56
CA ARG A 723 0.08 36.44 2.96
C ARG A 723 1.45 36.42 3.63
N GLY A 724 2.53 36.75 2.92
CA GLY A 724 3.88 36.77 3.49
C GLY A 724 4.12 37.88 4.51
N ASP A 725 5.32 37.86 5.10
CA ASP A 725 5.77 38.78 6.14
C ASP A 725 5.77 40.25 5.72
N PHE A 726 6.00 40.54 4.43
CA PHE A 726 6.04 41.90 3.90
C PHE A 726 4.97 42.07 2.82
N ARG A 727 4.06 43.02 3.03
CA ARG A 727 2.91 43.28 2.15
C ARG A 727 2.82 44.76 1.80
N GLY A 728 2.12 45.07 0.72
CA GLY A 728 1.88 46.44 0.25
C GLY A 728 3.13 47.12 -0.35
N ALA A 729 3.11 48.45 -0.40
CA ALA A 729 4.20 49.23 -0.99
C ALA A 729 5.53 49.03 -0.23
N GLY A 730 6.62 48.80 -0.95
CA GLY A 730 7.94 48.56 -0.37
C GLY A 730 8.21 47.10 0.06
N ALA A 731 7.27 46.18 -0.19
CA ALA A 731 7.43 44.77 0.20
C ALA A 731 8.58 44.07 -0.56
N THR A 732 8.68 44.28 -1.87
CA THR A 732 9.73 43.70 -2.72
C THR A 732 11.12 44.07 -2.21
N GLU A 733 11.33 45.33 -1.85
CA GLU A 733 12.60 45.83 -1.32
C GLU A 733 12.97 45.20 0.02
N LYS A 734 11.98 44.94 0.89
CA LYS A 734 12.21 44.25 2.16
C LYS A 734 12.59 42.78 1.95
N TYR A 735 11.94 42.09 1.02
CA TYR A 735 12.33 40.73 0.64
C TYR A 735 13.72 40.67 0.01
N LEU A 736 14.08 41.65 -0.82
CA LEU A 736 15.43 41.75 -1.37
C LEU A 736 16.46 41.98 -0.26
N GLN A 737 16.18 42.89 0.68
CA GLN A 737 17.07 43.14 1.82
C GLN A 737 17.23 41.89 2.69
N ASP A 738 16.18 41.10 2.89
CA ASP A 738 16.28 39.81 3.58
C ASP A 738 17.21 38.85 2.81
N ALA A 739 17.05 38.70 1.50
CA ALA A 739 17.94 37.86 0.69
C ALA A 739 19.41 38.31 0.77
N VAL A 740 19.67 39.62 0.75
CA VAL A 740 21.03 40.19 0.95
C VAL A 740 21.55 39.85 2.34
N ASN A 741 20.75 40.02 3.39
CA ASN A 741 21.14 39.66 4.75
C ASN A 741 21.47 38.16 4.86
N GLN A 742 20.71 37.29 4.19
CA GLN A 742 21.00 35.86 4.14
C GLN A 742 22.30 35.55 3.40
N LEU A 743 22.64 36.29 2.35
CA LEU A 743 23.95 36.17 1.69
C LEU A 743 25.09 36.63 2.59
N ASP A 744 24.92 37.75 3.31
CA ASP A 744 25.95 38.33 4.17
C ASP A 744 26.22 37.50 5.44
N THR A 745 25.21 36.75 5.90
CA THR A 745 25.30 35.87 7.07
C THR A 745 25.60 34.41 6.71
N LEU A 746 25.83 34.10 5.43
CA LEU A 746 26.16 32.75 4.99
C LEU A 746 27.53 32.35 5.53
N THR A 747 27.61 31.18 6.18
CA THR A 747 28.84 30.75 6.86
C THR A 747 29.94 30.25 5.92
N GLU A 748 29.58 29.97 4.66
CA GLU A 748 30.46 29.53 3.60
C GLU A 748 30.33 30.47 2.39
N PRO A 749 31.39 30.72 1.60
CA PRO A 749 31.28 31.51 0.38
C PRO A 749 30.21 30.94 -0.56
N ILE A 750 29.36 31.80 -1.12
CA ILE A 750 28.25 31.39 -1.97
C ILE A 750 28.77 30.70 -3.26
N ALA A 751 28.34 29.46 -3.45
CA ALA A 751 28.50 28.69 -4.68
C ALA A 751 27.33 28.95 -5.61
N ALA A 752 26.09 28.78 -5.14
CA ALA A 752 24.90 29.00 -5.95
C ALA A 752 23.66 29.44 -5.18
N PHE A 753 22.83 30.25 -5.83
CA PHE A 753 21.44 30.49 -5.46
C PHE A 753 20.50 29.65 -6.32
N PHE A 754 19.64 28.85 -5.69
CA PHE A 754 18.61 28.05 -6.34
C PHE A 754 17.24 28.72 -6.18
N SER A 755 16.53 28.90 -7.30
CA SER A 755 15.17 29.43 -7.28
C SER A 755 14.31 28.73 -8.33
N GLU A 756 13.10 28.34 -7.95
CA GLU A 756 12.00 28.19 -8.91
C GLU A 756 11.58 29.59 -9.39
N SER A 757 11.16 29.71 -10.66
CA SER A 757 10.68 30.98 -11.22
C SER A 757 9.27 31.37 -10.74
N ILE A 758 8.48 30.36 -10.37
CA ILE A 758 7.23 30.46 -9.60
C ILE A 758 7.30 29.34 -8.56
N VAL A 759 7.28 29.67 -7.27
CA VAL A 759 7.55 28.69 -6.20
C VAL A 759 6.34 27.78 -6.05
N SER A 760 6.49 26.50 -6.43
CA SER A 760 5.37 25.57 -6.52
C SER A 760 4.79 25.22 -5.16
N THR A 761 5.59 24.59 -4.29
CA THR A 761 5.12 23.97 -3.03
C THR A 761 4.58 24.99 -2.04
N ALA A 762 4.94 26.26 -2.20
CA ALA A 762 4.38 27.37 -1.43
C ALA A 762 2.98 27.82 -1.88
N GLY A 763 2.40 27.14 -2.89
CA GLY A 763 1.10 27.50 -3.47
C GLY A 763 1.23 28.44 -4.67
N GLN A 764 2.14 28.14 -5.61
CA GLN A 764 2.25 28.84 -6.90
C GLN A 764 2.56 30.36 -6.76
N ILE A 765 3.50 30.69 -5.86
CA ILE A 765 3.87 32.08 -5.58
C ILE A 765 4.67 32.68 -6.73
N VAL A 766 4.10 33.70 -7.37
CA VAL A 766 4.75 34.49 -8.43
C VAL A 766 5.67 35.51 -7.76
N LEU A 767 6.96 35.45 -8.06
CA LEU A 767 7.93 36.38 -7.50
C LEU A 767 7.65 37.82 -7.97
N PRO A 768 7.76 38.82 -7.09
CA PRO A 768 7.48 40.20 -7.46
C PRO A 768 8.49 40.72 -8.51
N PRO A 769 8.06 41.63 -9.41
CA PRO A 769 8.91 42.14 -10.48
C PRO A 769 10.25 42.68 -9.96
N GLY A 770 11.34 42.29 -10.62
CA GLY A 770 12.70 42.78 -10.32
C GLY A 770 13.40 42.08 -9.16
N TYR A 771 12.72 41.16 -8.46
CA TYR A 771 13.31 40.40 -7.35
C TYR A 771 14.48 39.53 -7.83
N LEU A 772 14.26 38.64 -8.80
CA LEU A 772 15.33 37.75 -9.30
C LEU A 772 16.48 38.55 -9.93
N THR A 773 16.18 39.60 -10.68
CA THR A 773 17.21 40.48 -11.29
C THR A 773 18.15 41.03 -10.23
N SER A 774 17.59 41.50 -9.10
CA SER A 774 18.36 42.08 -8.01
C SER A 774 19.13 41.01 -7.24
N VAL A 775 18.50 39.89 -6.86
CA VAL A 775 19.17 38.81 -6.14
C VAL A 775 20.30 38.19 -6.97
N PHE A 776 20.09 37.96 -8.28
CA PHE A 776 21.12 37.41 -9.16
C PHE A 776 22.34 38.32 -9.25
N LYS A 777 22.12 39.65 -9.29
CA LYS A 777 23.22 40.63 -9.25
C LYS A 777 24.01 40.51 -7.94
N GLU A 778 23.33 40.40 -6.80
CA GLU A 778 23.97 40.29 -5.49
C GLU A 778 24.76 39.00 -5.32
N VAL A 779 24.22 37.87 -5.80
CA VAL A 779 24.90 36.55 -5.80
C VAL A 779 26.17 36.60 -6.65
N ARG A 780 26.07 37.12 -7.89
CA ARG A 780 27.21 37.23 -8.81
C ARG A 780 28.28 38.20 -8.33
N SER A 781 27.90 39.32 -7.71
CA SER A 781 28.85 40.26 -7.11
C SER A 781 29.71 39.62 -6.01
N ARG A 782 29.20 38.57 -5.36
CA ARG A 782 29.91 37.77 -4.37
C ARG A 782 30.65 36.60 -5.00
N GLY A 783 30.51 36.35 -6.30
CA GLY A 783 31.16 35.29 -7.08
C GLY A 783 30.44 33.93 -7.08
N GLY A 784 29.18 33.88 -6.64
CA GLY A 784 28.32 32.72 -6.82
C GLY A 784 27.62 32.74 -8.19
N ILE A 785 26.96 31.63 -8.52
CA ILE A 785 26.14 31.52 -9.74
C ILE A 785 24.64 31.35 -9.44
N CYS A 786 23.79 31.55 -10.43
CA CYS A 786 22.34 31.52 -10.29
C CYS A 786 21.74 30.34 -11.05
N VAL A 787 20.95 29.52 -10.36
CA VAL A 787 20.28 28.34 -10.91
C VAL A 787 18.77 28.58 -10.96
N SER A 788 18.19 28.42 -12.14
CA SER A 788 16.74 28.42 -12.32
C SER A 788 16.21 26.99 -12.41
N ASP A 789 15.39 26.60 -11.44
CA ASP A 789 14.67 25.33 -11.44
C ASP A 789 13.37 25.50 -12.25
N GLU A 790 13.39 24.99 -13.48
CA GLU A 790 12.28 25.03 -14.42
C GLU A 790 11.53 23.68 -14.50
N VAL A 791 11.77 22.77 -13.56
CA VAL A 791 11.18 21.41 -13.59
C VAL A 791 9.65 21.45 -13.55
N GLN A 792 9.04 22.43 -12.87
CA GLN A 792 7.58 22.55 -12.80
C GLN A 792 6.96 23.31 -13.97
N ILE A 793 7.65 24.34 -14.48
CA ILE A 793 7.04 25.42 -15.27
C ILE A 793 7.75 25.75 -16.58
N GLY A 794 8.78 25.00 -16.96
CA GLY A 794 9.39 25.12 -18.28
C GLY A 794 8.49 24.63 -19.42
N LEU A 795 9.04 24.68 -20.64
CA LEU A 795 8.41 24.14 -21.86
C LEU A 795 7.06 24.82 -22.21
N GLY A 796 6.98 26.15 -22.10
CA GLY A 796 5.81 26.94 -22.51
C GLY A 796 4.66 26.97 -21.51
N ARG A 797 4.79 26.32 -20.34
CA ARG A 797 3.74 26.22 -19.31
C ARG A 797 3.20 27.57 -18.84
N VAL A 798 4.06 28.56 -18.69
CA VAL A 798 3.69 29.91 -18.23
C VAL A 798 3.02 30.76 -19.32
N GLY A 799 2.93 30.25 -20.55
CA GLY A 799 2.24 30.86 -21.68
C GLY A 799 3.00 32.01 -22.32
N GLU A 800 3.22 33.10 -21.59
CA GLU A 800 3.85 34.31 -22.13
C GLU A 800 5.30 34.08 -22.57
N GLN A 801 5.98 33.14 -21.92
CA GLN A 801 7.37 32.80 -22.19
C GLN A 801 7.54 31.28 -22.25
N PHE A 802 8.61 30.83 -22.90
CA PHE A 802 8.90 29.39 -22.99
C PHE A 802 9.48 28.85 -21.68
N TRP A 803 10.28 29.66 -20.97
CA TRP A 803 10.85 29.35 -19.66
C TRP A 803 10.41 30.40 -18.62
N GLY A 804 10.17 29.96 -17.39
CA GLY A 804 9.66 30.81 -16.32
C GLY A 804 10.57 32.00 -15.96
N PHE A 805 11.89 31.81 -15.97
CA PHE A 805 12.84 32.87 -15.60
C PHE A 805 12.77 34.09 -16.52
N GLN A 806 12.31 33.89 -17.77
CA GLN A 806 12.15 34.97 -18.74
C GLN A 806 11.08 35.98 -18.30
N LEU A 807 10.11 35.57 -17.47
CA LEU A 807 9.10 36.45 -16.89
C LEU A 807 9.70 37.53 -15.98
N GLN A 808 10.91 37.30 -15.46
CA GLN A 808 11.66 38.25 -14.62
C GLN A 808 12.77 38.97 -15.40
N GLY A 809 12.91 38.69 -16.70
CA GLY A 809 13.92 39.33 -17.56
C GLY A 809 15.36 38.97 -17.18
N VAL A 810 15.59 37.80 -16.57
CA VAL A 810 16.92 37.34 -16.16
C VAL A 810 17.45 36.24 -17.09
N VAL A 811 18.77 36.07 -17.13
CA VAL A 811 19.43 34.90 -17.72
C VAL A 811 20.19 34.20 -16.60
N PRO A 812 19.80 32.97 -16.19
CA PRO A 812 20.53 32.20 -15.19
C PRO A 812 21.82 31.61 -15.77
N ASP A 813 22.69 31.11 -14.89
CA ASP A 813 23.95 30.46 -15.27
C ASP A 813 23.75 28.94 -15.49
N ILE A 814 22.73 28.37 -14.84
CA ILE A 814 22.27 26.99 -15.00
C ILE A 814 20.74 26.97 -15.04
N VAL A 815 20.15 26.17 -15.94
CA VAL A 815 18.72 25.83 -15.95
C VAL A 815 18.57 24.34 -15.76
N THR A 816 17.77 23.93 -14.78
CA THR A 816 17.40 22.52 -14.58
C THR A 816 15.97 22.27 -15.04
N MET A 817 15.75 21.13 -15.69
CA MET A 817 14.48 20.79 -16.33
C MET A 817 14.22 19.28 -16.23
N GLY A 818 12.95 18.88 -16.17
CA GLY A 818 12.53 17.49 -15.92
C GLY A 818 11.08 17.26 -16.31
N LYS A 819 10.27 16.63 -15.44
CA LYS A 819 8.80 16.43 -15.53
C LYS A 819 8.22 16.49 -16.97
N PRO A 820 7.87 17.65 -17.55
CA PRO A 820 7.23 17.70 -18.86
C PRO A 820 8.10 17.20 -20.03
N LEU A 821 9.43 17.21 -19.91
CA LEU A 821 10.37 16.89 -21.00
C LEU A 821 10.10 15.52 -21.65
N GLY A 822 9.67 14.53 -20.87
CA GLY A 822 9.43 13.17 -21.34
C GLY A 822 7.96 12.78 -21.47
N ASN A 823 7.02 13.70 -21.20
CA ASN A 823 5.58 13.41 -21.12
C ASN A 823 5.23 12.16 -20.27
N GLY A 824 5.98 11.91 -19.19
CA GLY A 824 5.89 10.69 -18.36
C GLY A 824 7.11 9.77 -18.41
N HIS A 825 7.90 9.81 -19.50
CA HIS A 825 9.15 9.07 -19.58
C HIS A 825 10.24 9.69 -18.69
N PRO A 826 11.06 8.91 -17.95
CA PRO A 826 12.16 9.44 -17.15
C PRO A 826 13.21 10.18 -17.98
N LEU A 827 13.11 11.51 -17.99
CA LEU A 827 13.98 12.41 -18.75
C LEU A 827 14.07 13.77 -18.05
N ALA A 828 15.29 14.27 -17.94
CA ALA A 828 15.61 15.58 -17.43
C ALA A 828 16.91 16.09 -18.10
N ALA A 829 17.16 17.38 -17.95
CA ALA A 829 18.35 18.02 -18.50
C ALA A 829 18.84 19.16 -17.61
N VAL A 830 20.12 19.47 -17.78
CA VAL A 830 20.78 20.65 -17.21
C VAL A 830 21.39 21.43 -18.36
N ALA A 831 20.93 22.66 -18.56
CA ALA A 831 21.53 23.60 -19.49
C ALA A 831 22.46 24.54 -18.74
N THR A 832 23.66 24.80 -19.28
CA THR A 832 24.62 25.72 -18.68
C THR A 832 25.52 26.36 -19.74
N THR A 833 26.39 27.25 -19.30
CA THR A 833 27.39 27.89 -20.15
C THR A 833 28.56 26.96 -20.45
N ALA A 834 29.23 27.19 -21.58
CA ALA A 834 30.45 26.48 -21.92
C ALA A 834 31.56 26.63 -20.87
N GLU A 835 31.62 27.78 -20.19
CA GLU A 835 32.61 28.07 -19.13
C GLU A 835 32.40 27.19 -17.89
N ILE A 836 31.16 27.06 -17.42
CA ILE A 836 30.81 26.23 -16.27
C ILE A 836 31.02 24.75 -16.62
N ALA A 837 30.57 24.32 -17.80
CA ALA A 837 30.79 22.95 -18.29
C ALA A 837 32.30 22.62 -18.40
N SER A 838 33.11 23.55 -18.90
CA SER A 838 34.56 23.38 -19.01
C SER A 838 35.24 23.26 -17.64
N SER A 839 34.76 24.00 -16.63
CA SER A 839 35.26 23.91 -15.25
C SER A 839 34.99 22.54 -14.61
N PHE A 840 33.94 21.84 -15.05
CA PHE A 840 33.59 20.50 -14.60
C PHE A 840 34.37 19.40 -15.34
N ASN A 841 34.82 19.66 -16.57
CA ASN A 841 35.69 18.78 -17.34
C ASN A 841 37.15 18.83 -16.83
N ASN A 842 37.35 18.42 -15.58
CA ASN A 842 38.61 18.51 -14.86
C ASN A 842 39.41 17.20 -14.80
N GLY A 843 39.05 16.22 -15.64
CA GLY A 843 39.67 14.89 -15.72
C GLY A 843 38.87 13.77 -15.05
N MET A 844 37.95 14.09 -14.13
CA MET A 844 36.98 13.12 -13.62
C MET A 844 35.87 12.89 -14.65
N GLU A 845 35.74 11.66 -15.13
CA GLU A 845 34.66 11.28 -16.04
C GLU A 845 33.30 11.44 -15.35
N TYR A 846 32.40 12.24 -15.95
CA TYR A 846 30.98 12.23 -15.61
C TYR A 846 30.22 11.39 -16.61
N PHE A 847 29.51 10.36 -16.12
CA PHE A 847 28.74 9.46 -16.94
C PHE A 847 27.40 9.12 -16.26
N ASN A 848 26.30 9.30 -16.98
CA ASN A 848 24.98 8.79 -16.60
C ASN A 848 24.58 7.71 -17.62
N THR A 849 24.38 6.48 -17.15
CA THR A 849 24.12 5.31 -18.00
C THR A 849 22.90 5.48 -18.90
N PHE A 850 21.83 6.10 -18.40
CA PHE A 850 20.57 6.27 -19.14
C PHE A 850 20.36 7.69 -19.64
N GLY A 851 21.08 8.68 -19.10
CA GLY A 851 21.00 10.08 -19.49
C GLY A 851 21.31 10.25 -20.98
N GLY A 852 20.30 10.70 -21.74
CA GLY A 852 20.44 10.97 -23.17
C GLY A 852 20.42 9.75 -24.08
N ASN A 853 19.98 8.57 -23.61
CA ASN A 853 19.82 7.39 -24.49
C ASN A 853 18.94 7.69 -25.73
N PRO A 854 19.02 6.89 -26.81
CA PRO A 854 18.27 7.14 -28.04
C PRO A 854 16.76 7.23 -27.86
N VAL A 855 16.15 6.37 -27.03
CA VAL A 855 14.70 6.37 -26.78
C VAL A 855 14.27 7.64 -26.07
N SER A 856 14.95 8.01 -24.99
CA SER A 856 14.69 9.26 -24.25
C SER A 856 14.85 10.49 -25.17
N SER A 857 15.88 10.51 -26.01
CA SER A 857 16.12 11.63 -26.92
C SER A 857 15.02 11.78 -27.99
N VAL A 858 14.55 10.67 -28.57
CA VAL A 858 13.44 10.69 -29.54
C VAL A 858 12.12 11.08 -28.88
N ILE A 859 11.85 10.58 -27.67
CA ILE A 859 10.68 10.98 -26.87
C ILE A 859 10.72 12.49 -26.61
N GLY A 860 11.85 13.00 -26.10
CA GLY A 860 12.01 14.42 -25.81
C GLY A 860 11.85 15.31 -27.04
N GLN A 861 12.45 14.93 -28.16
CA GLN A 861 12.29 15.64 -29.44
C GLN A 861 10.83 15.62 -29.89
N THR A 862 10.14 14.48 -29.79
CA THR A 862 8.74 14.38 -30.21
C THR A 862 7.82 15.24 -29.33
N VAL A 863 8.07 15.30 -28.02
CA VAL A 863 7.35 16.20 -27.10
C VAL A 863 7.59 17.66 -27.51
N PHE A 864 8.83 18.03 -27.79
CA PHE A 864 9.18 19.36 -28.28
C PHE A 864 8.41 19.71 -29.56
N ASP A 865 8.44 18.82 -30.56
CA ASP A 865 7.74 19.02 -31.84
C ASP A 865 6.24 19.21 -31.64
N ILE A 866 5.60 18.41 -30.77
CA ILE A 866 4.17 18.56 -30.47
C ILE A 866 3.87 19.92 -29.83
N VAL A 867 4.68 20.35 -28.86
CA VAL A 867 4.52 21.68 -28.22
C VAL A 867 4.55 22.80 -29.25
N MET A 868 5.45 22.70 -30.23
CA MET A 868 5.58 23.69 -31.31
C MET A 868 4.45 23.59 -32.33
N ASP A 869 4.20 22.41 -32.88
CA ASP A 869 3.24 22.16 -33.95
C ASP A 869 1.80 22.48 -33.52
N GLU A 870 1.45 22.15 -32.27
CA GLU A 870 0.10 22.35 -31.72
C GLU A 870 -0.02 23.69 -30.98
N SER A 871 1.00 24.54 -31.02
CA SER A 871 1.00 25.88 -30.41
C SER A 871 0.62 25.86 -28.93
N LEU A 872 1.12 24.86 -28.18
CA LEU A 872 0.67 24.60 -26.80
C LEU A 872 1.04 25.72 -25.82
N GLN A 873 2.11 26.47 -26.10
CA GLN A 873 2.44 27.69 -25.34
C GLN A 873 1.34 28.75 -25.50
N LEU A 874 0.84 28.97 -26.72
CA LEU A 874 -0.25 29.91 -26.96
C LEU A 874 -1.54 29.45 -26.29
N ASN A 875 -1.85 28.15 -26.35
CA ASN A 875 -2.99 27.59 -25.63
C ASN A 875 -2.87 27.82 -24.11
N ALA A 876 -1.68 27.57 -23.54
CA ALA A 876 -1.41 27.82 -22.13
C ALA A 876 -1.68 29.27 -21.72
N LEU A 877 -1.29 30.23 -22.56
CA LEU A 877 -1.56 31.65 -22.35
C LEU A 877 -3.06 31.96 -22.38
N GLN A 878 -3.75 31.52 -23.43
CA GLN A 878 -5.16 31.86 -23.66
C GLN A 878 -6.10 31.18 -22.66
N THR A 879 -6.00 29.85 -22.52
CA THR A 879 -6.85 29.07 -21.61
C THR A 879 -6.49 29.31 -20.14
N GLY A 880 -5.21 29.53 -19.83
CA GLY A 880 -4.79 29.93 -18.48
C GLY A 880 -5.37 31.28 -18.06
N GLN A 881 -5.35 32.27 -18.96
CA GLN A 881 -5.98 33.57 -18.70
C GLN A 881 -7.49 33.46 -18.53
N TYR A 882 -8.14 32.63 -19.35
CA TYR A 882 -9.58 32.35 -19.22
C TYR A 882 -9.89 31.74 -17.85
N LEU A 883 -9.17 30.70 -17.44
CA LEU A 883 -9.33 30.05 -16.13
C LEU A 883 -9.14 31.02 -14.97
N MET A 884 -8.07 31.82 -14.96
CA MET A 884 -7.85 32.79 -13.89
C MET A 884 -8.97 33.83 -13.82
N ASN A 885 -9.50 34.27 -14.96
CA ASN A 885 -10.62 35.21 -15.00
C ASN A 885 -11.92 34.57 -14.47
N SER A 886 -12.21 33.32 -14.85
CA SER A 886 -13.38 32.59 -14.35
C SER A 886 -13.33 32.40 -12.83
N MET A 887 -12.17 32.05 -12.26
CA MET A 887 -12.00 31.92 -10.81
C MET A 887 -12.14 33.26 -10.07
N ARG A 888 -11.59 34.35 -10.65
CA ARG A 888 -11.77 35.71 -10.09
C ARG A 888 -13.21 36.17 -10.14
N GLU A 889 -13.93 35.85 -11.21
CA GLU A 889 -15.37 36.15 -11.31
C GLU A 889 -16.16 35.40 -10.23
N LEU A 890 -15.88 34.11 -10.04
CA LEU A 890 -16.50 33.31 -8.99
C LEU A 890 -16.21 33.88 -7.59
N GLY A 891 -14.98 34.33 -7.35
CA GLY A 891 -14.57 34.95 -6.09
C GLY A 891 -15.30 36.27 -5.75
N LYS A 892 -15.91 36.96 -6.73
CA LYS A 892 -16.74 38.15 -6.45
C LYS A 892 -18.01 37.79 -5.67
N SER A 893 -18.55 36.60 -5.89
CA SER A 893 -19.76 36.09 -5.23
C SER A 893 -19.45 35.22 -4.01
N HIS A 894 -18.23 34.68 -3.92
CA HIS A 894 -17.81 33.79 -2.86
C HIS A 894 -16.47 34.22 -2.26
N SER A 895 -16.52 34.92 -1.12
CA SER A 895 -15.34 35.47 -0.42
C SER A 895 -14.31 34.43 0.04
N MET A 896 -14.67 33.13 -0.01
CA MET A 896 -13.74 32.06 0.31
C MET A 896 -12.58 31.98 -0.69
N ILE A 897 -12.80 32.33 -1.96
CA ILE A 897 -11.73 32.48 -2.95
C ILE A 897 -11.05 33.83 -2.69
N ALA A 898 -9.92 33.79 -2.00
CA ALA A 898 -9.28 35.01 -1.48
C ALA A 898 -8.17 35.54 -2.40
N ASP A 899 -7.46 34.66 -3.11
CA ASP A 899 -6.47 35.05 -4.12
C ASP A 899 -6.45 34.07 -5.30
N VAL A 900 -6.21 34.62 -6.50
CA VAL A 900 -6.05 33.86 -7.75
C VAL A 900 -4.79 34.34 -8.47
N ARG A 901 -3.77 33.49 -8.45
CA ARG A 901 -2.40 33.81 -8.92
C ARG A 901 -1.84 32.73 -9.83
N GLY A 902 -0.74 33.05 -10.51
CA GLY A 902 -0.04 32.16 -11.42
C GLY A 902 0.17 32.76 -12.80
N ARG A 903 0.69 31.95 -13.73
CA ARG A 903 0.90 32.31 -15.14
C ARG A 903 0.61 31.10 -16.03
N GLY A 904 0.00 31.34 -17.19
CA GLY A 904 -0.41 30.28 -18.11
C GLY A 904 -1.24 29.21 -17.41
N LEU A 905 -0.91 27.94 -17.62
CA LEU A 905 -1.58 26.79 -16.99
C LEU A 905 -0.84 26.30 -15.74
N PHE A 906 -0.36 27.22 -14.90
CA PHE A 906 0.22 26.94 -13.59
C PHE A 906 -0.34 27.94 -12.57
N ILE A 907 -1.46 27.57 -11.94
CA ILE A 907 -2.35 28.48 -11.22
C ILE A 907 -2.57 28.00 -9.79
N GLY A 908 -2.58 28.95 -8.85
CA GLY A 908 -2.98 28.76 -7.46
C GLY A 908 -4.27 29.52 -7.17
N VAL A 909 -5.25 28.86 -6.57
CA VAL A 909 -6.48 29.48 -6.04
C VAL A 909 -6.48 29.29 -4.52
N GLU A 910 -6.19 30.36 -3.78
CA GLU A 910 -6.06 30.32 -2.34
C GLU A 910 -7.41 30.54 -1.65
N MET A 911 -7.78 29.59 -0.80
CA MET A 911 -9.06 29.53 -0.12
C MET A 911 -8.89 29.92 1.35
N MET A 912 -9.71 30.87 1.82
CA MET A 912 -9.65 31.41 3.18
C MET A 912 -11.06 31.54 3.75
N ARG A 913 -11.25 31.28 5.04
CA ARG A 913 -12.54 31.56 5.71
C ARG A 913 -12.72 33.05 6.01
N ASP A 914 -11.61 33.71 6.30
CA ASP A 914 -11.48 35.14 6.60
C ASP A 914 -10.04 35.59 6.32
N GLU A 915 -9.68 36.84 6.63
CA GLU A 915 -8.34 37.39 6.36
C GLU A 915 -7.17 36.62 7.00
N LYS A 916 -7.42 35.82 8.05
CA LYS A 916 -6.39 35.16 8.85
C LYS A 916 -6.50 33.64 8.86
N THR A 917 -7.66 33.09 8.54
CA THR A 917 -7.95 31.66 8.72
C THR A 917 -7.96 30.92 7.38
N PRO A 918 -6.99 30.03 7.11
CA PRO A 918 -6.99 29.15 5.94
C PRO A 918 -8.20 28.20 5.90
N ALA A 919 -8.76 27.98 4.72
CA ALA A 919 -9.88 27.05 4.51
C ALA A 919 -9.39 25.62 4.23
N THR A 920 -8.51 25.09 5.09
CA THR A 920 -7.83 23.80 4.87
C THR A 920 -8.79 22.61 4.80
N ALA A 921 -9.77 22.55 5.71
CA ALA A 921 -10.74 21.45 5.75
C ALA A 921 -11.68 21.50 4.54
N GLU A 922 -12.14 22.71 4.20
CA GLU A 922 -12.97 23.01 3.03
C GLU A 922 -12.30 22.61 1.72
N VAL A 923 -11.01 22.90 1.56
CA VAL A 923 -10.25 22.48 0.37
C VAL A 923 -10.18 20.95 0.27
N ALA A 924 -9.99 20.25 1.39
CA ALA A 924 -10.04 18.79 1.39
C ALA A 924 -11.42 18.24 1.00
N GLU A 925 -12.50 18.86 1.49
CA GLU A 925 -13.88 18.52 1.13
C GLU A 925 -14.19 18.81 -0.35
N LEU A 926 -13.76 19.97 -0.85
CA LEU A 926 -13.90 20.36 -2.26
C LEU A 926 -13.18 19.38 -3.19
N MET A 927 -12.00 18.89 -2.83
CA MET A 927 -11.29 17.90 -3.66
C MET A 927 -12.06 16.58 -3.76
N GLU A 928 -12.67 16.10 -2.67
CA GLU A 928 -13.51 14.90 -2.68
C GLU A 928 -14.83 15.15 -3.46
N PHE A 929 -15.42 16.33 -3.32
CA PHE A 929 -16.59 16.71 -4.11
C PHE A 929 -16.26 16.77 -5.61
N ALA A 930 -15.16 17.42 -5.99
CA ALA A 930 -14.72 17.52 -7.37
C ALA A 930 -14.42 16.14 -7.98
N LEU A 931 -13.84 15.23 -7.19
CA LEU A 931 -13.63 13.84 -7.60
C LEU A 931 -14.96 13.16 -7.97
N SER A 932 -16.01 13.34 -7.14
CA SER A 932 -17.35 12.78 -7.42
C SER A 932 -18.00 13.35 -8.71
N LYS A 933 -17.50 14.49 -9.19
CA LYS A 933 -17.91 15.13 -10.45
C LYS A 933 -16.96 14.86 -11.61
N GLY A 934 -15.99 13.95 -11.44
CA GLY A 934 -15.04 13.58 -12.49
C GLY A 934 -13.94 14.63 -12.72
N VAL A 935 -13.55 15.40 -11.70
CA VAL A 935 -12.47 16.40 -11.79
C VAL A 935 -11.42 16.12 -10.71
N LEU A 936 -10.16 15.94 -11.12
CA LEU A 936 -9.06 15.74 -10.18
C LEU A 936 -8.47 17.08 -9.78
N LEU A 937 -8.45 17.35 -8.48
CA LEU A 937 -7.79 18.50 -7.87
C LEU A 937 -6.73 18.04 -6.88
N SER A 938 -5.82 18.96 -6.56
CA SER A 938 -4.79 18.79 -5.54
C SER A 938 -4.56 20.15 -4.86
N CYS A 939 -3.93 20.13 -3.68
CA CYS A 939 -3.58 21.35 -2.97
C CYS A 939 -2.08 21.40 -2.64
N ASP A 940 -1.59 22.62 -2.47
CA ASP A 940 -0.24 22.99 -2.02
C ASP A 940 -0.36 24.11 -0.96
N GLY A 941 0.78 24.68 -0.58
CA GLY A 941 0.87 25.77 0.39
C GLY A 941 1.15 25.27 1.80
N PRO A 942 1.72 26.11 2.68
CA PRO A 942 2.04 25.73 4.05
C PRO A 942 0.81 25.25 4.85
N ASP A 943 -0.37 25.76 4.51
CA ASP A 943 -1.63 25.44 5.19
C ASP A 943 -2.51 24.45 4.40
N ASN A 944 -2.04 23.90 3.28
CA ASN A 944 -2.83 23.04 2.36
C ASN A 944 -4.19 23.65 1.93
N ASN A 945 -4.23 24.97 1.75
CA ASN A 945 -5.45 25.73 1.42
C ASN A 945 -5.42 26.35 0.01
N VAL A 946 -4.40 26.02 -0.80
CA VAL A 946 -4.26 26.54 -2.17
C VAL A 946 -4.55 25.42 -3.16
N LEU A 947 -5.62 25.55 -3.95
CA LEU A 947 -5.85 24.63 -5.06
C LEU A 947 -4.75 24.81 -6.10
N LYS A 948 -4.05 23.71 -6.39
CA LYS A 948 -2.95 23.66 -7.35
C LYS A 948 -3.46 23.13 -8.68
N ILE A 949 -3.51 24.01 -9.68
CA ILE A 949 -4.01 23.68 -11.01
C ILE A 949 -2.86 23.70 -12.03
N LYS A 950 -2.49 22.51 -12.52
CA LYS A 950 -1.39 22.31 -13.49
C LYS A 950 -1.69 21.18 -14.51
N PRO A 951 -2.75 21.31 -15.32
CA PRO A 951 -3.22 20.27 -16.25
C PRO A 951 -2.23 19.96 -17.38
N PRO A 952 -2.46 18.93 -18.22
CA PRO A 952 -1.89 18.90 -19.57
C PRO A 952 -2.10 20.22 -20.33
N LEU A 953 -1.16 20.64 -21.19
CA LEU A 953 -1.27 21.92 -21.92
C LEU A 953 -2.35 21.93 -22.99
N ILE A 954 -2.94 20.78 -23.30
CA ILE A 954 -3.97 20.61 -24.33
C ILE A 954 -5.39 20.90 -23.83
N ILE A 955 -5.58 21.31 -22.57
CA ILE A 955 -6.93 21.59 -22.07
C ILE A 955 -7.58 22.78 -22.80
N ASN A 956 -8.91 22.79 -22.83
CA ASN A 956 -9.69 23.83 -23.51
C ASN A 956 -10.69 24.53 -22.58
N ASN A 957 -11.35 25.56 -23.09
CA ASN A 957 -12.29 26.37 -22.30
C ASN A 957 -13.48 25.57 -21.77
N ALA A 958 -13.99 24.56 -22.49
CA ALA A 958 -15.09 23.74 -22.00
C ALA A 958 -14.70 22.92 -20.75
N GLN A 959 -13.45 22.48 -20.68
CA GLN A 959 -12.91 21.81 -19.48
C GLN A 959 -12.68 22.80 -18.33
N VAL A 960 -12.32 24.05 -18.62
CA VAL A 960 -12.28 25.14 -17.63
C VAL A 960 -13.68 25.45 -17.10
N ASP A 961 -14.70 25.47 -17.97
CA ASP A 961 -16.08 25.70 -17.59
C ASP A 961 -16.58 24.57 -16.67
N LEU A 962 -16.24 23.31 -16.98
CA LEU A 962 -16.54 22.17 -16.10
C LEU A 962 -15.96 22.38 -14.69
N LEU A 963 -14.66 22.72 -14.58
CA LEU A 963 -14.04 23.01 -13.29
C LEU A 963 -14.75 24.14 -12.54
N THR A 964 -15.03 25.24 -13.24
CA THR A 964 -15.65 26.44 -12.65
C THR A 964 -17.04 26.12 -12.12
N ASN A 965 -17.83 25.35 -12.88
CA ASN A 965 -19.16 24.91 -12.46
C ASN A 965 -19.08 23.99 -11.23
N VAL A 966 -18.15 23.04 -11.21
CA VAL A 966 -17.96 22.14 -10.06
C VAL A 966 -17.61 22.92 -8.78
N ILE A 967 -16.72 23.91 -8.86
CA ILE A 967 -16.37 24.73 -7.69
C ILE A 967 -17.57 25.60 -7.28
N SER A 968 -18.29 26.18 -8.24
CA SER A 968 -19.50 26.98 -7.98
C SER A 968 -20.60 26.17 -7.29
N ASP A 969 -20.85 24.93 -7.75
CA ASP A 969 -21.85 24.02 -7.18
C ASP A 969 -21.51 23.63 -5.73
N TRP A 970 -20.22 23.46 -5.43
CA TRP A 970 -19.76 23.16 -4.08
C TRP A 970 -19.92 24.37 -3.15
N LEU A 971 -19.50 25.56 -3.61
CA LEU A 971 -19.61 26.81 -2.85
C LEU A 971 -21.05 27.29 -2.60
N SER A 972 -22.03 26.69 -3.29
CA SER A 972 -23.46 27.01 -3.15
C SER A 972 -24.21 26.09 -2.18
N GLN A 973 -23.55 25.04 -1.67
CA GLN A 973 -24.05 24.17 -0.60
C GLN A 973 -23.74 24.78 0.76
#